data_AF-A0A8T8DVC0-F1
#
_entry.id   AF-A0A8T8DVC0-F1
#
_cell.length_a   1.000
_cell.length_b   1.000
_cell.length_c   1.000
_cell.angle_alpha   90.00
_cell.angle_beta   90.00
_cell.angle_gamma   90.00
#
_symmetry.space_group_name_H-M   'P 1'
#
loop_
_entity.id
_entity.type
_entity.pdbx_description
1 polymer ?
#
loop_
_entity_poly.entity_id
_entity_poly.type
_entity_poly.pdbx_seq_one_letter_code
_entity_poly.pdbx_strand_id
1 'polypeptide(L)'
;MSETTQNPGDEEEPALEGELEPPSDRTDFPDFRGPVAPLEGHETVDHFGLIYETRAERFAAVGPYVVQGLERGERCMYIRADSSREEVLDALQSGGIDVDAALESGQLSVHTVEETYLDGGAFDVDEGNALLERAMEEAHAEYEGFRVTAEETWLADDEHAQEAFMSCEAHVNDLVDGEESTALCQYDRTELPPEVIEDVIQTHPYLIYDGTVCQNVFYTPPEEYFGPARPARENERKLQTLVDRTDAEATLETEEWAQRQLYAIAADPHRSFEEKIDDLLSFGREMFDLEVGGMARVDPATDYYRIEAVSGDRDGLEVDTEIPLSETYCHEVVENGPADTVPMPTELSTVTGELPEPKSRASDDVRAYLGTCIPIEGDLDRTFFFTSTDPSDGAFSERERTFLRLMGQWVKYELEQRRHERLLRDLYETIADPQASVSEKIEGLLELGSERFGLEIGYFTQTDDDETFEIIATIGDHDEIRAGARDTLCNTYCEKLLASPGPISVTDAAEVGWTDDPAYERFGLDAYFATTVHAGGEEYGTLCFGSESPRDRSYSDSERTFLDLMGQWLSYELEQQRRVRYLQESYEITSDPARSFEEKLQALFDLGSEQFGLDVGGMAKVFPDADRLEVEYTSEECGPFRPGLEPPLSGTYCGAAYGADDPMTITDPVAEGYDGYAYEVLGFEAYLGTHIEVDSGHDRLFFFTTTEPRARPFTDAERTFLDLMGQWVSYELERRKHRQSQEKLYEITADSDLSFDEKTEHLLDLARERFDLEMGFLLEKQGDEFRVVKTRGTDLEEGVARLSANPGNYCKRTITMETPLGVEDVTAVGWDDDPLYREYDLGCYLGTKVTDGDGVYGSVCFADTGGRDREFTDADYAFLDLIGQWLSYELERDERERRLERSNERLEESNERLEQFAYAASHDLQEPLRMVSSYLQLLESRYEDALDAEGEEFLEFAVDGADRMREMIDALLAYSRVETRGDPLEPVALEDVFESVREDLRMQIEESDTTITADSLPRVRGDASQLRQVFQNLLSNAITYSGDEPPRVHVTAERRGRDVVVSVRDEGIGIDPDEQDRIFDIFDRLHSREEYDGTGIGLALCERIVERHGGEIWVDSEPGDGSTFSFLLQPAAAGSS
;
A
#
# COMPACT_ATOMS: atom_id res chain seq x y z
N MET A 1 5.93 0.95 26.05
CA MET A 1 6.91 1.97 26.50
C MET A 1 6.48 3.27 25.83
N SER A 2 5.59 4.04 26.47
CA SER A 2 5.85 5.13 27.43
C SER A 2 6.24 6.47 26.76
N GLU A 3 5.29 7.42 26.84
CA GLU A 3 5.43 8.89 26.95
C GLU A 3 5.91 9.64 25.67
N THR A 4 5.23 10.67 25.15
CA THR A 4 4.73 11.87 25.85
C THR A 4 3.67 12.60 25.01
N THR A 5 2.52 12.87 25.61
CA THR A 5 1.44 13.75 25.12
C THR A 5 1.55 15.09 25.84
N GLN A 6 1.53 16.22 25.13
CA GLN A 6 1.18 17.52 25.70
C GLN A 6 0.30 18.31 24.73
N ASN A 7 -0.91 18.56 25.19
CA ASN A 7 -1.89 19.51 24.68
C ASN A 7 -1.89 20.70 25.66
N PRO A 8 -2.01 21.94 25.17
CA PRO A 8 -2.87 22.94 25.82
C PRO A 8 -3.81 23.53 24.76
N GLY A 9 -5.12 23.69 24.95
CA GLY A 9 -5.83 24.09 26.16
C GLY A 9 -6.35 25.52 25.94
N ASP A 10 -7.66 25.62 25.69
CA ASP A 10 -8.56 26.77 25.88
C ASP A 10 -8.11 28.16 25.40
N GLU A 11 -8.71 28.64 24.30
CA GLU A 11 -8.96 30.08 24.13
C GLU A 11 -10.43 30.34 23.76
N GLU A 12 -11.01 31.24 24.55
CA GLU A 12 -12.40 31.69 24.58
C GLU A 12 -12.78 32.47 23.31
N GLU A 13 -14.06 32.37 22.92
CA GLU A 13 -14.72 33.28 21.99
C GLU A 13 -14.55 34.75 22.42
N PRO A 14 -14.18 35.68 21.52
CA PRO A 14 -14.41 37.09 21.77
C PRO A 14 -15.81 37.47 21.28
N ALA A 15 -16.66 37.86 22.23
CA ALA A 15 -17.94 38.50 21.99
C ALA A 15 -17.76 39.83 21.23
N LEU A 16 -18.45 39.97 20.10
CA LEU A 16 -18.65 41.24 19.40
C LEU A 16 -19.79 42.03 20.05
N GLU A 17 -19.47 42.81 21.08
CA GLU A 17 -20.29 43.96 21.47
C GLU A 17 -19.35 45.17 21.60
N GLY A 18 -19.46 46.09 20.63
CA GLY A 18 -18.75 47.37 20.65
C GLY A 18 -19.16 48.21 19.45
N GLU A 19 -20.12 49.12 19.65
CA GLU A 19 -20.30 50.30 18.80
C GLU A 19 -18.93 51.02 18.70
N LEU A 20 -18.34 51.07 17.51
CA LEU A 20 -17.03 51.71 17.31
C LEU A 20 -17.23 53.19 16.97
N GLU A 21 -17.14 54.03 18.01
CA GLU A 21 -16.84 55.46 17.91
C GLU A 21 -15.48 55.69 17.19
N PRO A 22 -15.28 56.83 16.52
CA PRO A 22 -14.06 57.12 15.75
C PRO A 22 -12.82 57.10 16.65
N PRO A 23 -11.67 56.58 16.19
CA PRO A 23 -10.49 56.46 17.03
C PRO A 23 -9.87 57.83 17.34
N SER A 24 -9.86 58.19 18.62
CA SER A 24 -9.01 59.21 19.19
C SER A 24 -7.65 58.61 19.57
N ASP A 25 -6.70 58.58 18.64
CA ASP A 25 -5.28 58.74 18.97
C ASP A 25 -4.48 59.02 17.68
N ARG A 26 -4.11 60.29 17.52
CA ARG A 26 -3.16 60.77 16.52
C ARG A 26 -1.75 60.62 17.08
N THR A 27 -1.00 59.61 16.65
CA THR A 27 0.46 59.71 16.61
C THR A 27 1.01 58.87 15.46
N ASP A 28 1.77 59.58 14.61
CA ASP A 28 2.66 59.15 13.53
C ASP A 28 2.10 59.30 12.10
N PHE A 29 2.20 60.52 11.56
CA PHE A 29 2.30 60.79 10.12
C PHE A 29 3.78 60.97 9.74
N PRO A 30 4.20 60.55 8.54
CA PRO A 30 4.26 61.48 7.40
C PRO A 30 3.74 60.82 6.11
N ASP A 31 3.19 61.48 5.11
CA ASP A 31 2.65 62.82 4.92
C ASP A 31 1.88 62.68 3.60
N PHE A 32 0.72 63.30 3.55
CA PHE A 32 -0.10 63.51 2.36
C PHE A 32 0.78 63.85 1.12
N ARG A 33 0.84 62.97 0.11
CA ARG A 33 1.20 63.40 -1.25
C ARG A 33 -0.10 63.84 -1.91
N GLY A 34 -0.30 65.16 -2.04
CA GLY A 34 -1.45 65.75 -2.75
C GLY A 34 -1.52 65.29 -4.21
N PRO A 35 -2.47 65.80 -5.02
CA PRO A 35 -2.59 65.37 -6.41
C PRO A 35 -1.27 65.64 -7.16
N VAL A 36 -0.53 64.57 -7.41
CA VAL A 36 0.69 64.57 -8.23
C VAL A 36 0.22 64.52 -9.68
N ALA A 37 0.30 65.64 -10.39
CA ALA A 37 0.01 65.68 -11.82
C ALA A 37 1.28 65.33 -12.62
N PRO A 38 1.21 64.43 -13.61
CA PRO A 38 2.27 64.33 -14.61
C PRO A 38 2.35 65.63 -15.43
N LEU A 39 3.55 66.00 -15.90
CA LEU A 39 3.79 67.17 -16.77
C LEU A 39 2.86 67.25 -17.99
N GLU A 40 2.34 66.10 -18.42
CA GLU A 40 1.48 65.95 -19.59
C GLU A 40 0.08 66.60 -19.42
N GLY A 41 -0.37 66.90 -18.20
CA GLY A 41 -1.72 67.43 -17.91
C GLY A 41 -1.86 68.95 -17.84
N HIS A 42 -0.78 69.72 -18.02
CA HIS A 42 -0.80 71.19 -17.96
C HIS A 42 -0.94 71.78 -19.37
N GLU A 43 -2.13 72.30 -19.70
CA GLU A 43 -2.47 72.68 -21.08
C GLU A 43 -2.28 74.16 -21.42
N THR A 44 -2.20 75.09 -20.46
CA THR A 44 -2.00 76.53 -20.77
C THR A 44 -1.45 77.31 -19.57
N VAL A 45 -0.43 78.15 -19.82
CA VAL A 45 0.01 79.27 -18.97
C VAL A 45 0.47 78.92 -17.55
N ASP A 46 1.74 78.59 -17.38
CA ASP A 46 2.30 78.29 -16.05
C ASP A 46 3.72 78.84 -15.89
N HIS A 47 4.04 79.28 -14.67
CA HIS A 47 5.38 79.68 -14.25
C HIS A 47 5.94 78.67 -13.23
N PHE A 48 6.99 77.97 -13.64
CA PHE A 48 7.60 76.87 -12.88
C PHE A 48 8.95 77.28 -12.30
N GLY A 49 9.15 77.02 -11.00
CA GLY A 49 10.46 77.07 -10.36
C GLY A 49 11.05 75.67 -10.23
N LEU A 50 12.10 75.36 -10.99
CA LEU A 50 12.85 74.11 -10.86
C LEU A 50 13.94 74.26 -9.81
N ILE A 51 13.82 73.55 -8.70
CA ILE A 51 14.84 73.49 -7.65
C ILE A 51 15.57 72.15 -7.79
N TYR A 52 16.87 72.19 -8.08
CA TYR A 52 17.67 70.99 -8.32
C TYR A 52 18.97 70.99 -7.51
N GLU A 53 19.53 69.79 -7.27
CA GLU A 53 20.83 69.61 -6.61
C GLU A 53 21.88 69.04 -7.57
N THR A 54 21.44 68.38 -8.65
CA THR A 54 22.34 67.77 -9.63
C THR A 54 22.03 68.18 -11.07
N ARG A 55 23.07 68.15 -11.92
CA ARG A 55 22.93 68.37 -13.38
C ARG A 55 21.96 67.38 -14.02
N ALA A 56 21.90 66.14 -13.52
CA ALA A 56 21.00 65.12 -14.05
C ALA A 56 19.54 65.46 -13.76
N GLU A 57 19.22 65.88 -12.52
CA GLU A 57 17.88 66.38 -12.15
C GLU A 57 17.46 67.58 -12.99
N ARG A 58 18.37 68.54 -13.20
CA ARG A 58 18.11 69.73 -14.02
C ARG A 58 17.63 69.36 -15.42
N PHE A 59 18.41 68.55 -16.14
CA PHE A 59 18.08 68.17 -17.51
C PHE A 59 16.94 67.14 -17.62
N ALA A 60 16.67 66.37 -16.56
CA ALA A 60 15.50 65.51 -16.51
C ALA A 60 14.18 66.30 -16.55
N ALA A 61 14.15 67.52 -16.01
CA ALA A 61 12.99 68.41 -16.09
C ALA A 61 13.02 69.31 -17.35
N VAL A 62 14.18 69.90 -17.66
CA VAL A 62 14.31 70.88 -18.76
C VAL A 62 14.20 70.21 -20.14
N GLY A 63 14.69 68.98 -20.31
CA GLY A 63 14.60 68.25 -21.56
C GLY A 63 13.16 68.07 -22.06
N PRO A 64 12.28 67.38 -21.28
CA PRO A 64 10.87 67.24 -21.61
C PRO A 64 10.14 68.58 -21.81
N TYR A 65 10.46 69.58 -20.99
CA TYR A 65 9.88 70.93 -21.11
C TYR A 65 10.14 71.58 -22.48
N VAL A 66 11.37 71.44 -23.00
CA VAL A 66 11.72 71.95 -24.34
C VAL A 66 11.15 71.07 -25.45
N VAL A 67 11.18 69.74 -25.31
CA VAL A 67 10.58 68.80 -26.30
C VAL A 67 9.11 69.16 -26.54
N GLN A 68 8.35 69.31 -25.46
CA GLN A 68 6.92 69.59 -25.51
C GLN A 68 6.61 70.89 -26.25
N GLY A 69 7.37 71.96 -25.99
CA GLY A 69 7.21 73.23 -26.71
C GLY A 69 7.52 73.09 -28.20
N LEU A 70 8.59 72.36 -28.55
CA LEU A 70 8.95 72.13 -29.96
C LEU A 70 7.89 71.34 -30.72
N GLU A 71 7.34 70.28 -30.11
CA GLU A 71 6.28 69.45 -30.69
C GLU A 71 4.97 70.23 -30.90
N ARG A 72 4.70 71.21 -30.01
CA ARG A 72 3.54 72.12 -30.09
C ARG A 72 3.75 73.32 -31.01
N GLY A 73 4.87 73.41 -31.72
CA GLY A 73 5.12 74.54 -32.63
C GLY A 73 5.43 75.87 -31.92
N GLU A 74 5.78 75.83 -30.63
CA GLU A 74 6.10 76.99 -29.81
C GLU A 74 7.59 77.37 -29.96
N ARG A 75 7.93 78.65 -29.73
CA ARG A 75 9.32 79.11 -29.71
C ARG A 75 9.93 78.92 -28.32
N CYS A 76 11.01 78.15 -28.22
CA CYS A 76 11.74 77.90 -26.99
C CYS A 76 13.00 78.77 -26.88
N MET A 77 13.12 79.54 -25.80
CA MET A 77 14.26 80.37 -25.45
C MET A 77 14.96 79.82 -24.21
N TYR A 78 16.24 79.47 -24.32
CA TYR A 78 17.07 79.02 -23.22
C TYR A 78 18.09 80.10 -22.85
N ILE A 79 18.06 80.56 -21.60
CA ILE A 79 18.99 81.53 -21.04
C ILE A 79 19.96 80.77 -20.12
N ARG A 80 21.25 80.78 -20.45
CA ARG A 80 22.30 80.06 -19.70
C ARG A 80 23.14 81.02 -18.86
N ALA A 81 23.48 80.60 -17.64
CA ALA A 81 24.40 81.29 -16.76
C ALA A 81 25.79 80.63 -16.88
N ASP A 82 26.05 79.60 -16.08
CA ASP A 82 27.37 78.95 -16.01
C ASP A 82 27.56 77.85 -17.04
N SER A 83 26.46 77.31 -17.61
CA SER A 83 26.54 76.23 -18.59
C SER A 83 27.09 76.73 -19.93
N SER A 84 28.00 75.97 -20.54
CA SER A 84 28.44 76.27 -21.90
C SER A 84 27.34 75.96 -22.93
N ARG A 85 27.36 76.66 -24.07
CA ARG A 85 26.38 76.42 -25.15
C ARG A 85 26.40 74.97 -25.63
N GLU A 86 27.58 74.39 -25.83
CA GLU A 86 27.72 72.99 -26.25
C GLU A 86 27.11 72.03 -25.22
N GLU A 87 27.32 72.27 -23.93
CA GLU A 87 26.76 71.42 -22.87
C GLU A 87 25.24 71.41 -22.80
N VAL A 88 24.58 72.54 -23.08
CA VAL A 88 23.12 72.62 -23.14
C VAL A 88 22.60 71.88 -24.37
N LEU A 89 23.20 72.11 -25.54
CA LEU A 89 22.77 71.48 -26.78
C LEU A 89 22.96 69.95 -26.75
N ASP A 90 24.10 69.46 -26.23
CA ASP A 90 24.37 68.03 -26.08
C ASP A 90 23.36 67.35 -25.13
N ALA A 91 22.97 68.03 -24.06
CA ALA A 91 22.00 67.51 -23.10
C ALA A 91 20.58 67.45 -23.70
N LEU A 92 20.17 68.49 -24.44
CA LEU A 92 18.89 68.50 -25.16
C LEU A 92 18.86 67.43 -26.26
N GLN A 93 19.96 67.24 -27.00
CA GLN A 93 20.07 66.21 -28.03
C GLN A 93 20.00 64.79 -27.43
N SER A 94 20.64 64.58 -26.27
CA SER A 94 20.55 63.32 -25.53
C SER A 94 19.14 63.05 -24.98
N GLY A 95 18.35 64.10 -24.78
CA GLY A 95 16.94 64.05 -24.41
C GLY A 95 15.98 63.78 -25.57
N GLY A 96 16.49 63.54 -26.79
CA GLY A 96 15.68 63.19 -27.97
C GLY A 96 15.29 64.36 -28.86
N ILE A 97 15.79 65.57 -28.60
CA ILE A 97 15.49 66.77 -29.42
C ILE A 97 16.37 66.81 -30.69
N ASP A 98 15.77 67.09 -31.85
CA ASP A 98 16.51 67.45 -33.07
C ASP A 98 16.95 68.92 -33.00
N VAL A 99 18.05 69.14 -32.27
CA VAL A 99 18.58 70.47 -31.96
C VAL A 99 19.00 71.25 -33.20
N ASP A 100 19.54 70.57 -34.21
CA ASP A 100 19.99 71.23 -35.45
C ASP A 100 18.77 71.79 -36.22
N ALA A 101 17.71 71.01 -36.36
CA ALA A 101 16.47 71.46 -37.00
C ALA A 101 15.77 72.60 -36.22
N ALA A 102 15.75 72.52 -34.90
CA ALA A 102 15.13 73.52 -34.04
C ALA A 102 15.89 74.87 -34.06
N LEU A 103 17.23 74.84 -34.12
CA LEU A 103 18.06 76.04 -34.26
C LEU A 103 17.96 76.67 -35.66
N GLU A 104 17.94 75.85 -36.73
CA GLU A 104 17.84 76.34 -38.12
C GLU A 104 16.49 76.98 -38.43
N SER A 105 15.40 76.43 -37.86
CA SER A 105 14.05 77.00 -37.99
C SER A 105 13.86 78.29 -37.20
N GLY A 106 14.70 78.54 -36.19
CA GLY A 106 14.55 79.65 -35.24
C GLY A 106 13.61 79.33 -34.07
N GLN A 107 13.07 78.11 -34.02
CA GLN A 107 12.16 77.65 -32.99
C GLN A 107 12.87 77.44 -31.64
N LEU A 108 14.16 77.08 -31.63
CA LEU A 108 15.02 77.06 -30.44
C LEU A 108 16.05 78.20 -30.51
N SER A 109 16.25 78.92 -29.41
CA SER A 109 17.35 79.89 -29.28
C SER A 109 18.03 79.78 -27.92
N VAL A 110 19.36 79.95 -27.89
CA VAL A 110 20.18 79.85 -26.67
C VAL A 110 21.00 81.12 -26.51
N HIS A 111 20.80 81.82 -25.39
CA HIS A 111 21.39 83.13 -25.05
C HIS A 111 22.09 83.05 -23.69
N THR A 112 23.00 83.98 -23.39
CA THR A 112 23.57 84.10 -22.03
C THR A 112 22.82 85.10 -21.17
N VAL A 113 23.00 85.01 -19.86
CA VAL A 113 22.52 86.01 -18.90
C VAL A 113 23.04 87.42 -19.24
N GLU A 114 24.28 87.56 -19.72
CA GLU A 114 24.83 88.87 -20.16
C GLU A 114 24.20 89.42 -21.43
N GLU A 115 23.65 88.56 -22.28
CA GLU A 115 22.91 88.94 -23.49
C GLU A 115 21.44 89.26 -23.18
N THR A 116 20.97 88.99 -21.95
CA THR A 116 19.57 89.09 -21.53
C THR A 116 19.43 89.93 -20.25
N TYR A 117 19.46 89.31 -19.07
CA TYR A 117 19.21 89.98 -17.78
C TYR A 117 20.26 91.02 -17.38
N LEU A 118 21.51 90.92 -17.87
CA LEU A 118 22.60 91.85 -17.54
C LEU A 118 23.02 92.73 -18.73
N ASP A 119 22.14 92.95 -19.72
CA ASP A 119 22.40 93.83 -20.87
C ASP A 119 22.57 95.29 -20.42
N GLY A 120 23.80 95.70 -20.14
CA GLY A 120 24.12 96.99 -19.51
C GLY A 120 25.13 96.91 -18.36
N GLY A 121 25.43 95.70 -17.87
CA GLY A 121 26.47 95.40 -16.89
C GLY A 121 26.01 95.30 -15.43
N ALA A 122 24.71 95.47 -15.16
CA ALA A 122 24.06 95.21 -13.87
C ALA A 122 22.58 94.85 -14.11
N PHE A 123 21.97 94.09 -13.20
CA PHE A 123 20.57 93.69 -13.31
C PHE A 123 19.62 94.86 -13.04
N ASP A 124 18.65 95.07 -13.93
CA ASP A 124 17.56 96.04 -13.79
C ASP A 124 16.23 95.38 -14.15
N VAL A 125 15.25 95.49 -13.25
CA VAL A 125 13.95 94.80 -13.37
C VAL A 125 13.15 95.30 -14.56
N ASP A 126 13.20 96.61 -14.85
CA ASP A 126 12.42 97.19 -15.95
C ASP A 126 13.03 96.80 -17.31
N GLU A 127 14.37 96.77 -17.41
CA GLU A 127 15.07 96.35 -18.64
C GLU A 127 14.92 94.85 -18.92
N GLY A 128 15.01 94.00 -17.90
CA GLY A 128 14.78 92.56 -18.00
C GLY A 128 13.36 92.21 -18.45
N ASN A 129 12.35 92.81 -17.82
CA ASN A 129 10.94 92.62 -18.18
C ASN A 129 10.67 93.06 -19.63
N ALA A 130 11.15 94.24 -20.03
CA ALA A 130 10.96 94.75 -21.39
C ALA A 130 11.68 93.91 -22.46
N LEU A 131 12.71 93.14 -22.10
CA LEU A 131 13.36 92.20 -23.01
C LEU A 131 12.51 90.94 -23.18
N LEU A 132 11.97 90.38 -22.10
CA LEU A 132 11.11 89.20 -22.14
C LEU A 132 9.80 89.48 -22.88
N GLU A 133 9.15 90.62 -22.62
CA GLU A 133 7.95 91.08 -23.36
C GLU A 133 8.19 91.13 -24.88
N ARG A 134 9.32 91.70 -25.32
CA ARG A 134 9.66 91.77 -26.74
C ARG A 134 9.89 90.39 -27.35
N ALA A 135 10.60 89.51 -26.63
CA ALA A 135 10.86 88.15 -27.09
C ALA A 135 9.55 87.34 -27.23
N MET A 136 8.61 87.56 -26.30
CA MET A 136 7.25 87.01 -26.34
C MET A 136 6.46 87.56 -27.54
N GLU A 137 6.40 88.89 -27.74
CA GLU A 137 5.71 89.49 -28.88
C GLU A 137 6.24 88.98 -30.23
N GLU A 138 7.56 88.84 -30.36
CA GLU A 138 8.20 88.28 -31.56
C GLU A 138 7.86 86.79 -31.77
N ALA A 139 7.77 86.01 -30.69
CA ALA A 139 7.42 84.59 -30.75
C ALA A 139 5.99 84.37 -31.25
N HIS A 140 4.99 85.04 -30.64
CA HIS A 140 3.59 84.88 -31.01
C HIS A 140 3.27 85.41 -32.42
N ALA A 141 4.15 86.23 -33.01
CA ALA A 141 4.00 86.66 -34.39
C ALA A 141 4.29 85.54 -35.41
N GLU A 142 5.12 84.56 -35.05
CA GLU A 142 5.64 83.53 -35.98
C GLU A 142 5.40 82.08 -35.52
N TYR A 143 5.08 81.84 -34.24
CA TYR A 143 4.94 80.52 -33.59
C TYR A 143 3.64 80.42 -32.79
N GLU A 144 3.24 79.19 -32.43
CA GLU A 144 1.98 78.91 -31.71
C GLU A 144 2.04 79.30 -30.21
N GLY A 145 3.21 79.64 -29.69
CA GLY A 145 3.40 80.07 -28.31
C GLY A 145 4.86 80.35 -27.97
N PHE A 146 5.14 80.65 -26.70
CA PHE A 146 6.48 80.97 -26.22
C PHE A 146 6.86 80.23 -24.94
N ARG A 147 8.01 79.55 -24.93
CA ARG A 147 8.61 79.00 -23.70
C ARG A 147 9.93 79.66 -23.43
N VAL A 148 10.13 80.10 -22.20
CA VAL A 148 11.44 80.50 -21.71
C VAL A 148 11.90 79.55 -20.61
N THR A 149 13.20 79.25 -20.59
CA THR A 149 13.84 78.65 -19.43
C THR A 149 15.17 79.33 -19.15
N ALA A 150 15.46 79.60 -17.88
CA ALA A 150 16.61 80.38 -17.49
C ALA A 150 17.37 79.75 -16.30
N GLU A 151 18.69 79.71 -16.40
CA GLU A 151 19.57 79.31 -15.30
C GLU A 151 19.83 80.51 -14.38
N GLU A 152 19.40 80.42 -13.11
CA GLU A 152 19.43 81.53 -12.16
C GLU A 152 20.61 81.48 -11.18
N THR A 153 21.63 80.65 -11.46
CA THR A 153 22.84 80.50 -10.63
C THR A 153 23.65 81.79 -10.52
N TRP A 154 23.53 82.70 -11.49
CA TRP A 154 24.18 84.02 -11.48
C TRP A 154 23.75 84.92 -10.31
N LEU A 155 22.61 84.63 -9.66
CA LEU A 155 22.14 85.34 -8.46
C LEU A 155 23.03 85.07 -7.24
N ALA A 156 23.85 84.02 -7.23
CA ALA A 156 24.66 83.65 -6.07
C ALA A 156 25.67 84.75 -5.64
N ASP A 157 26.12 85.58 -6.58
CA ASP A 157 27.22 86.52 -6.37
C ASP A 157 26.78 87.99 -6.07
N ASP A 158 25.49 88.32 -6.13
CA ASP A 158 24.98 89.70 -5.95
C ASP A 158 23.67 89.77 -5.13
N GLU A 159 23.79 90.21 -3.87
CA GLU A 159 22.68 90.37 -2.91
C GLU A 159 21.66 91.45 -3.34
N HIS A 160 22.09 92.50 -4.07
CA HIS A 160 21.14 93.49 -4.61
C HIS A 160 20.39 92.94 -5.82
N ALA A 161 21.03 92.10 -6.63
CA ALA A 161 20.36 91.41 -7.72
C ALA A 161 19.32 90.41 -7.18
N GLN A 162 19.60 89.70 -6.09
CA GLN A 162 18.65 88.78 -5.44
C GLN A 162 17.34 89.48 -5.05
N GLU A 163 17.40 90.62 -4.34
CA GLU A 163 16.20 91.34 -3.90
C GLU A 163 15.42 91.96 -5.08
N ALA A 164 16.13 92.48 -6.08
CA ALA A 164 15.52 93.05 -7.28
C ALA A 164 14.87 91.96 -8.17
N PHE A 165 15.54 90.82 -8.32
CA PHE A 165 15.11 89.72 -9.17
C PHE A 165 13.83 89.07 -8.68
N MET A 166 13.58 89.00 -7.38
CA MET A 166 12.28 88.51 -6.86
C MET A 166 11.10 89.39 -7.27
N SER A 167 11.32 90.68 -7.49
CA SER A 167 10.30 91.57 -8.08
C SER A 167 10.11 91.32 -9.58
N CYS A 168 11.15 90.84 -10.27
CA CYS A 168 11.09 90.44 -11.67
C CYS A 168 10.32 89.12 -11.83
N GLU A 169 10.62 88.11 -11.02
CA GLU A 169 9.94 86.80 -11.03
C GLU A 169 8.44 86.91 -10.72
N ALA A 170 8.09 87.83 -9.82
CA ALA A 170 6.70 88.15 -9.54
C ALA A 170 5.98 88.75 -10.75
N HIS A 171 6.69 89.52 -11.60
CA HIS A 171 6.15 90.08 -12.83
C HIS A 171 6.10 89.05 -13.97
N VAL A 172 7.00 88.06 -14.00
CA VAL A 172 6.93 86.94 -14.94
C VAL A 172 5.59 86.21 -14.81
N ASN A 173 5.06 86.06 -13.60
CA ASN A 173 3.71 85.51 -13.38
C ASN A 173 2.65 86.32 -14.14
N ASP A 174 2.67 87.65 -14.06
CA ASP A 174 1.71 88.52 -14.77
C ASP A 174 1.90 88.50 -16.30
N LEU A 175 3.13 88.29 -16.77
CA LEU A 175 3.47 88.25 -18.19
C LEU A 175 3.02 86.97 -18.87
N VAL A 176 3.13 85.84 -18.17
CA VAL A 176 2.64 84.58 -18.70
C VAL A 176 1.12 84.50 -18.54
N ASP A 177 0.54 85.03 -17.45
CA ASP A 177 -0.91 84.96 -17.15
C ASP A 177 -1.82 85.47 -18.29
N GLY A 178 -2.54 84.56 -18.96
CA GLY A 178 -3.51 84.84 -20.01
C GLY A 178 -3.01 84.79 -21.47
N GLU A 179 -1.72 84.56 -21.72
CA GLU A 179 -1.12 84.42 -23.07
C GLU A 179 -0.56 83.00 -23.28
N GLU A 180 -0.41 82.49 -24.51
CA GLU A 180 0.11 81.13 -24.80
C GLU A 180 1.63 81.00 -24.51
N SER A 181 2.03 81.26 -23.25
CA SER A 181 3.41 81.35 -22.79
C SER A 181 3.67 80.56 -21.52
N THR A 182 4.90 80.08 -21.35
CA THR A 182 5.31 79.30 -20.16
C THR A 182 6.75 79.66 -19.79
N ALA A 183 7.03 79.72 -18.49
CA ALA A 183 8.36 80.04 -17.96
C ALA A 183 8.85 78.94 -17.01
N LEU A 184 10.14 78.57 -17.13
CA LEU A 184 10.81 77.62 -16.26
C LEU A 184 12.13 78.21 -15.72
N CYS A 185 12.08 78.75 -14.51
CA CYS A 185 13.25 79.32 -13.83
C CYS A 185 13.99 78.20 -13.08
N GLN A 186 15.29 78.08 -13.31
CA GLN A 186 16.11 76.97 -12.83
C GLN A 186 17.05 77.44 -11.69
N TYR A 187 16.87 76.87 -10.50
CA TYR A 187 17.55 77.26 -9.27
C TYR A 187 18.39 76.09 -8.72
N ASP A 188 19.70 76.28 -8.67
CA ASP A 188 20.61 75.33 -8.03
C ASP A 188 20.57 75.53 -6.50
N ARG A 189 20.01 74.56 -5.78
CA ARG A 189 19.89 74.61 -4.32
C ARG A 189 21.25 74.58 -3.62
N THR A 190 22.28 74.06 -4.27
CA THR A 190 23.62 73.93 -3.69
C THR A 190 24.46 75.21 -3.85
N GLU A 191 24.15 76.03 -4.86
CA GLU A 191 24.88 77.27 -5.13
C GLU A 191 24.16 78.52 -4.60
N LEU A 192 22.82 78.53 -4.55
CA LEU A 192 22.05 79.68 -4.08
C LEU A 192 21.87 79.70 -2.54
N PRO A 193 21.84 80.90 -1.90
CA PRO A 193 21.54 81.02 -0.48
C PRO A 193 20.15 80.48 -0.10
N PRO A 194 19.98 79.89 1.10
CA PRO A 194 18.67 79.37 1.55
C PRO A 194 17.55 80.40 1.54
N GLU A 195 17.85 81.68 1.79
CA GLU A 195 16.89 82.78 1.76
C GLU A 195 16.32 83.00 0.35
N VAL A 196 17.15 82.86 -0.68
CA VAL A 196 16.73 82.95 -2.09
C VAL A 196 15.80 81.78 -2.44
N ILE A 197 16.11 80.57 -1.96
CA ILE A 197 15.25 79.40 -2.18
C ILE A 197 13.90 79.57 -1.46
N GLU A 198 13.88 80.18 -0.26
CA GLU A 198 12.62 80.50 0.43
C GLU A 198 11.77 81.50 -0.37
N ASP A 199 12.39 82.52 -0.96
CA ASP A 199 11.70 83.48 -1.83
C ASP A 199 11.16 82.81 -3.10
N VAL A 200 11.95 81.93 -3.74
CA VAL A 200 11.51 81.12 -4.90
C VAL A 200 10.27 80.31 -4.57
N ILE A 201 10.24 79.67 -3.39
CA ILE A 201 9.07 78.92 -2.91
C ILE A 201 7.87 79.85 -2.65
N GLN A 202 8.06 81.16 -2.46
CA GLN A 202 6.95 82.09 -2.26
C GLN A 202 6.50 82.78 -3.56
N THR A 203 7.32 82.79 -4.61
CA THR A 203 7.06 83.54 -5.86
C THR A 203 6.61 82.67 -7.04
N HIS A 204 6.77 81.35 -6.97
CA HIS A 204 6.38 80.45 -8.07
C HIS A 204 5.07 79.70 -7.76
N PRO A 205 4.05 79.75 -8.63
CA PRO A 205 2.81 79.01 -8.44
C PRO A 205 3.00 77.49 -8.54
N TYR A 206 4.04 77.03 -9.26
CA TYR A 206 4.42 75.62 -9.36
C TYR A 206 5.91 75.44 -9.10
N LEU A 207 6.25 74.36 -8.41
CA LEU A 207 7.64 73.98 -8.14
C LEU A 207 7.94 72.61 -8.72
N ILE A 208 9.11 72.45 -9.33
CA ILE A 208 9.65 71.15 -9.72
C ILE A 208 10.76 70.79 -8.74
N TYR A 209 10.58 69.71 -7.99
CA TYR A 209 11.57 69.20 -7.04
C TYR A 209 11.54 67.67 -7.06
N ASP A 210 12.72 67.03 -7.06
CA ASP A 210 12.88 65.57 -7.14
C ASP A 210 12.07 64.95 -8.30
N GLY A 211 12.18 65.56 -9.49
CA GLY A 211 11.49 65.12 -10.71
C GLY A 211 9.96 65.24 -10.69
N THR A 212 9.40 65.90 -9.68
CA THR A 212 7.94 66.00 -9.48
C THR A 212 7.48 67.44 -9.61
N VAL A 213 6.41 67.68 -10.39
CA VAL A 213 5.73 68.98 -10.44
C VAL A 213 4.74 69.06 -9.28
N CYS A 214 4.89 70.08 -8.45
CA CYS A 214 4.08 70.34 -7.28
C CYS A 214 3.33 71.65 -7.47
N GLN A 215 2.00 71.63 -7.30
CA GLN A 215 1.25 72.87 -7.09
C GLN A 215 1.68 73.48 -5.77
N ASN A 216 2.20 74.71 -5.82
CA ASN A 216 2.89 75.28 -4.68
C ASN A 216 1.91 75.97 -3.72
N VAL A 217 1.50 75.27 -2.67
CA VAL A 217 0.62 75.80 -1.62
C VAL A 217 1.25 76.95 -0.80
N PHE A 218 2.57 77.15 -0.91
CA PHE A 218 3.29 78.24 -0.24
C PHE A 218 3.40 79.49 -1.12
N TYR A 219 3.01 79.40 -2.39
CA TYR A 219 2.96 80.53 -3.32
C TYR A 219 2.17 81.70 -2.73
N THR A 220 2.72 82.89 -2.88
CA THR A 220 2.10 84.14 -2.49
C THR A 220 2.00 85.04 -3.71
N PRO A 221 0.77 85.38 -4.16
CA PRO A 221 0.59 86.27 -5.31
C PRO A 221 1.39 87.57 -5.16
N PRO A 222 1.97 88.11 -6.24
CA PRO A 222 2.77 89.33 -6.24
C PRO A 222 2.14 90.51 -5.47
N GLU A 223 0.83 90.70 -5.66
CA GLU A 223 0.03 91.75 -5.02
C GLU A 223 -0.05 91.60 -3.48
N GLU A 224 0.08 90.38 -2.98
CA GLU A 224 0.10 90.05 -1.54
C GLU A 224 1.51 90.08 -0.97
N TYR A 225 2.50 89.67 -1.77
CA TYR A 225 3.91 89.66 -1.36
C TYR A 225 4.46 91.08 -1.16
N PHE A 226 4.13 91.99 -2.09
CA PHE A 226 4.63 93.38 -2.12
C PHE A 226 3.58 94.45 -1.72
N GLY A 227 2.31 94.08 -1.47
CA GLY A 227 1.21 95.02 -1.23
C GLY A 227 0.93 95.44 0.23
N PRO A 228 0.25 96.59 0.47
CA PRO A 228 0.02 97.14 1.82
C PRO A 228 -1.02 96.40 2.67
N ALA A 229 -1.76 95.44 2.10
CA ALA A 229 -2.82 94.65 2.77
C ALA A 229 -2.39 93.21 3.12
N ARG A 230 -1.09 92.89 2.98
CA ARG A 230 -0.48 91.56 3.13
C ARG A 230 -1.05 90.70 4.28
N PRO A 231 -1.15 91.17 5.55
CA PRO A 231 -1.56 90.29 6.65
C PRO A 231 -3.01 89.80 6.56
N ALA A 232 -3.91 90.57 5.94
CA ALA A 232 -5.33 90.20 5.85
C ALA A 232 -5.57 89.13 4.78
N ARG A 233 -4.97 89.31 3.60
CA ARG A 233 -5.07 88.36 2.49
C ARG A 233 -4.30 87.07 2.76
N GLU A 234 -3.13 87.17 3.39
CA GLU A 234 -2.36 86.00 3.81
C GLU A 234 -3.14 85.13 4.83
N ASN A 235 -3.92 85.74 5.73
CA ASN A 235 -4.77 85.01 6.65
C ASN A 235 -5.94 84.32 5.92
N GLU A 236 -6.58 84.99 4.97
CA GLU A 236 -7.71 84.44 4.20
C GLU A 236 -7.25 83.24 3.33
N ARG A 237 -6.11 83.36 2.66
CA ARG A 237 -5.49 82.26 1.92
C ARG A 237 -5.15 81.08 2.82
N LYS A 238 -4.46 81.31 3.94
CA LYS A 238 -4.12 80.24 4.90
C LYS A 238 -5.36 79.54 5.45
N LEU A 239 -6.44 80.29 5.69
CA LEU A 239 -7.72 79.71 6.11
C LEU A 239 -8.39 78.91 4.99
N GLN A 240 -8.37 79.39 3.75
CA GLN A 240 -8.91 78.66 2.60
C GLN A 240 -8.12 77.38 2.31
N THR A 241 -6.79 77.42 2.33
CA THR A 241 -5.93 76.23 2.19
C THR A 241 -6.20 75.20 3.29
N LEU A 242 -6.51 75.64 4.52
CA LEU A 242 -6.93 74.72 5.58
C LEU A 242 -8.28 74.06 5.26
N VAL A 243 -9.24 74.80 4.71
CA VAL A 243 -10.54 74.25 4.28
C VAL A 243 -10.35 73.28 3.12
N ASP A 244 -9.69 73.69 2.05
CA ASP A 244 -9.48 72.87 0.85
C ASP A 244 -8.71 71.57 1.19
N ARG A 245 -7.73 71.65 2.10
CA ARG A 245 -7.02 70.46 2.60
C ARG A 245 -7.92 69.57 3.45
N THR A 246 -8.77 70.15 4.28
CA THR A 246 -9.73 69.37 5.10
C THR A 246 -10.74 68.66 4.20
N ASP A 247 -11.23 69.32 3.14
CA ASP A 247 -12.17 68.73 2.19
C ASP A 247 -11.51 67.62 1.35
N ALA A 248 -10.25 67.79 0.96
CA ALA A 248 -9.46 66.75 0.30
C ALA A 248 -9.19 65.54 1.21
N GLU A 249 -8.83 65.78 2.48
CA GLU A 249 -8.66 64.73 3.50
C GLU A 249 -9.98 63.97 3.72
N ALA A 250 -11.12 64.67 3.86
CA ALA A 250 -12.43 64.05 4.01
C ALA A 250 -12.86 63.22 2.78
N THR A 251 -12.52 63.68 1.58
CA THR A 251 -12.79 62.96 0.33
C THR A 251 -11.99 61.65 0.26
N LEU A 252 -10.69 61.69 0.60
CA LEU A 252 -9.84 60.50 0.64
C LEU A 252 -10.27 59.52 1.73
N GLU A 253 -10.65 60.01 2.91
CA GLU A 253 -11.19 59.17 3.98
C GLU A 253 -12.47 58.44 3.55
N THR A 254 -13.33 59.11 2.78
CA THR A 254 -14.55 58.50 2.22
C THR A 254 -14.23 57.42 1.18
N GLU A 255 -13.22 57.65 0.33
CA GLU A 255 -12.77 56.67 -0.67
C GLU A 255 -12.12 55.43 -0.03
N GLU A 256 -11.21 55.63 0.92
CA GLU A 256 -10.61 54.53 1.67
C GLU A 256 -11.66 53.73 2.44
N TRP A 257 -12.65 54.42 3.03
CA TRP A 257 -13.75 53.78 3.71
C TRP A 257 -14.57 52.92 2.74
N ALA A 258 -14.96 53.47 1.59
CA ALA A 258 -15.78 52.77 0.61
C ALA A 258 -15.08 51.51 0.06
N GLN A 259 -13.78 51.60 -0.25
CA GLN A 259 -12.99 50.45 -0.65
C GLN A 259 -12.88 49.40 0.47
N ARG A 260 -12.60 49.82 1.71
CA ARG A 260 -12.53 48.90 2.86
C ARG A 260 -13.86 48.19 3.11
N GLN A 261 -14.99 48.87 2.95
CA GLN A 261 -16.31 48.23 3.08
C GLN A 261 -16.56 47.19 1.98
N LEU A 262 -16.27 47.50 0.70
CA LEU A 262 -16.38 46.50 -0.36
C LEU A 262 -15.51 45.27 -0.10
N TYR A 263 -14.25 45.47 0.30
CA TYR A 263 -13.37 44.35 0.65
C TYR A 263 -13.88 43.56 1.86
N ALA A 264 -14.42 44.22 2.88
CA ALA A 264 -14.98 43.56 4.06
C ALA A 264 -16.19 42.67 3.71
N ILE A 265 -17.09 43.14 2.84
CA ILE A 265 -18.25 42.35 2.36
C ILE A 265 -17.77 41.19 1.47
N ALA A 266 -16.86 41.48 0.53
CA ALA A 266 -16.35 40.51 -0.43
C ALA A 266 -15.59 39.35 0.22
N ALA A 267 -14.67 39.68 1.14
CA ALA A 267 -13.70 38.74 1.70
C ALA A 267 -14.23 37.93 2.91
N ASP A 268 -15.43 38.23 3.42
CA ASP A 268 -16.01 37.50 4.55
C ASP A 268 -16.42 36.07 4.15
N PRO A 269 -15.76 35.01 4.64
CA PRO A 269 -16.09 33.64 4.26
C PRO A 269 -17.34 33.10 4.99
N HIS A 270 -17.86 33.82 5.99
CA HIS A 270 -18.97 33.35 6.82
C HIS A 270 -20.35 33.82 6.34
N ARG A 271 -20.39 34.77 5.39
CA ARG A 271 -21.64 35.23 4.77
C ARG A 271 -21.98 34.40 3.56
N SER A 272 -23.26 34.05 3.44
CA SER A 272 -23.82 33.55 2.18
C SER A 272 -23.74 34.64 1.11
N PHE A 273 -23.74 34.24 -0.16
CA PHE A 273 -23.76 35.20 -1.27
C PHE A 273 -25.01 36.07 -1.25
N GLU A 274 -26.14 35.50 -0.85
CA GLU A 274 -27.40 36.23 -0.75
C GLU A 274 -27.25 37.38 0.27
N GLU A 275 -26.61 37.11 1.42
CA GLU A 275 -26.26 38.15 2.41
C GLU A 275 -25.25 39.16 1.85
N LYS A 276 -24.18 38.69 1.17
CA LYS A 276 -23.18 39.60 0.57
C LYS A 276 -23.77 40.51 -0.49
N ILE A 277 -24.67 40.01 -1.33
CA ILE A 277 -25.36 40.78 -2.36
C ILE A 277 -26.30 41.79 -1.71
N ASP A 278 -27.03 41.41 -0.67
CA ASP A 278 -27.91 42.34 0.06
C ASP A 278 -27.11 43.48 0.72
N ASP A 279 -25.98 43.16 1.36
CA ASP A 279 -25.08 44.15 1.94
C ASP A 279 -24.48 45.06 0.88
N LEU A 280 -24.06 44.50 -0.26
CA LEU A 280 -23.42 45.24 -1.35
C LEU A 280 -24.43 46.14 -2.09
N LEU A 281 -25.68 45.70 -2.23
CA LEU A 281 -26.79 46.54 -2.73
C LEU A 281 -27.16 47.63 -1.73
N SER A 282 -27.22 47.32 -0.43
CA SER A 282 -27.52 48.30 0.61
C SER A 282 -26.44 49.38 0.70
N PHE A 283 -25.18 48.98 0.65
CA PHE A 283 -24.03 49.86 0.62
C PHE A 283 -23.99 50.71 -0.66
N GLY A 284 -24.27 50.13 -1.83
CA GLY A 284 -24.36 50.90 -3.08
C GLY A 284 -25.44 51.97 -3.06
N ARG A 285 -26.60 51.71 -2.43
CA ARG A 285 -27.67 52.71 -2.27
C ARG A 285 -27.21 53.92 -1.45
N GLU A 286 -26.51 53.66 -0.35
CA GLU A 286 -25.95 54.73 0.50
C GLU A 286 -24.85 55.50 -0.23
N MET A 287 -23.98 54.80 -0.97
CA MET A 287 -22.86 55.41 -1.71
C MET A 287 -23.30 56.29 -2.88
N PHE A 288 -24.32 55.87 -3.62
CA PHE A 288 -24.80 56.59 -4.81
C PHE A 288 -25.98 57.53 -4.52
N ASP A 289 -26.45 57.58 -3.26
CA ASP A 289 -27.66 58.28 -2.82
C ASP A 289 -28.90 57.91 -3.67
N LEU A 290 -29.12 56.60 -3.83
CA LEU A 290 -30.21 56.03 -4.64
C LEU A 290 -31.16 55.17 -3.81
N GLU A 291 -32.46 55.27 -4.11
CA GLU A 291 -33.52 54.63 -3.32
C GLU A 291 -33.47 53.10 -3.38
N VAL A 292 -33.17 52.54 -4.54
CA VAL A 292 -33.26 51.10 -4.82
C VAL A 292 -31.98 50.61 -5.51
N GLY A 293 -31.47 49.48 -5.05
CA GLY A 293 -30.43 48.70 -5.74
C GLY A 293 -30.98 47.33 -6.11
N GLY A 294 -30.61 46.79 -7.27
CA GLY A 294 -31.02 45.45 -7.68
C GLY A 294 -30.03 44.72 -8.57
N MET A 295 -30.17 43.39 -8.58
CA MET A 295 -29.51 42.48 -9.51
C MET A 295 -30.57 41.64 -10.21
N ALA A 296 -30.45 41.51 -11.53
CA ALA A 296 -31.42 40.78 -12.34
C ALA A 296 -30.74 39.87 -13.37
N ARG A 297 -31.34 38.70 -13.59
CA ARG A 297 -31.06 37.78 -14.71
C ARG A 297 -31.61 38.35 -15.99
N VAL A 298 -30.79 38.31 -17.03
CA VAL A 298 -31.16 38.80 -18.36
C VAL A 298 -30.84 37.76 -19.42
N ASP A 299 -31.67 37.70 -20.45
CA ASP A 299 -31.36 37.04 -21.72
C ASP A 299 -31.91 37.93 -22.86
N PRO A 300 -31.02 38.63 -23.60
CA PRO A 300 -31.43 39.53 -24.67
C PRO A 300 -32.10 38.83 -25.85
N ALA A 301 -31.76 37.56 -26.11
CA ALA A 301 -32.29 36.82 -27.26
C ALA A 301 -33.77 36.46 -27.07
N THR A 302 -34.19 36.25 -25.82
CA THR A 302 -35.57 35.93 -25.46
C THR A 302 -36.35 37.11 -24.87
N ASP A 303 -35.75 38.31 -24.82
CA ASP A 303 -36.30 39.51 -24.16
C ASP A 303 -36.63 39.26 -22.67
N TYR A 304 -35.86 38.40 -22.02
CA TYR A 304 -36.11 37.95 -20.65
C TYR A 304 -35.37 38.81 -19.63
N TYR A 305 -36.08 39.24 -18.59
CA TYR A 305 -35.52 39.93 -17.43
C TYR A 305 -36.25 39.48 -16.15
N ARG A 306 -35.48 39.04 -15.14
CA ARG A 306 -36.01 38.62 -13.83
C ARG A 306 -35.13 39.12 -12.70
N ILE A 307 -35.75 39.76 -11.72
CA ILE A 307 -35.05 40.26 -10.52
C ILE A 307 -34.67 39.10 -9.62
N GLU A 308 -33.39 39.01 -9.24
CA GLU A 308 -32.86 37.98 -8.33
C GLU A 308 -32.57 38.53 -6.94
N ALA A 309 -32.20 39.80 -6.83
CA ALA A 309 -31.97 40.47 -5.54
C ALA A 309 -32.35 41.95 -5.64
N VAL A 310 -32.93 42.50 -4.57
CA VAL A 310 -33.29 43.91 -4.43
C VAL A 310 -33.02 44.35 -3.00
N SER A 311 -32.45 45.55 -2.84
CA SER A 311 -32.39 46.30 -1.60
C SER A 311 -33.16 47.62 -1.78
N GLY A 312 -33.99 47.96 -0.79
CA GLY A 312 -34.90 49.12 -0.84
C GLY A 312 -36.37 48.70 -1.02
N ASP A 313 -37.29 49.61 -0.74
CA ASP A 313 -38.73 49.35 -0.81
C ASP A 313 -39.34 50.14 -1.98
N ARG A 314 -39.78 49.42 -3.02
CA ARG A 314 -40.47 49.99 -4.18
C ARG A 314 -41.48 49.01 -4.77
N ASP A 315 -42.73 49.45 -4.85
CA ASP A 315 -43.82 48.70 -5.46
C ASP A 315 -43.48 48.31 -6.91
N GLY A 316 -43.46 47.00 -7.20
CA GLY A 316 -43.22 46.46 -8.54
C GLY A 316 -41.77 46.07 -8.86
N LEU A 317 -40.84 46.20 -7.91
CA LEU A 317 -39.48 45.66 -7.99
C LEU A 317 -39.23 44.70 -6.81
N GLU A 318 -39.88 43.53 -6.85
CA GLU A 318 -39.68 42.45 -5.88
C GLU A 318 -38.81 41.34 -6.48
N VAL A 319 -38.12 40.56 -5.64
CA VAL A 319 -37.43 39.33 -6.07
C VAL A 319 -38.43 38.42 -6.80
N ASP A 320 -37.99 37.78 -7.88
CA ASP A 320 -38.80 36.97 -8.81
C ASP A 320 -39.79 37.74 -9.71
N THR A 321 -39.74 39.06 -9.72
CA THR A 321 -40.51 39.84 -10.72
C THR A 321 -39.92 39.65 -12.11
N GLU A 322 -40.75 39.20 -13.06
CA GLU A 322 -40.41 39.06 -14.48
C GLU A 322 -41.00 40.21 -15.30
N ILE A 323 -40.15 40.87 -16.09
CA ILE A 323 -40.49 42.01 -16.94
C ILE A 323 -39.82 41.76 -18.30
N PRO A 324 -40.44 42.10 -19.45
CA PRO A 324 -39.71 42.07 -20.73
C PRO A 324 -38.49 43.00 -20.67
N LEU A 325 -37.31 42.53 -21.07
CA LEU A 325 -36.07 43.31 -20.98
C LEU A 325 -36.21 44.67 -21.70
N SER A 326 -36.85 44.68 -22.86
CA SER A 326 -37.18 45.85 -23.68
C SER A 326 -37.99 46.92 -22.95
N GLU A 327 -38.74 46.54 -21.91
CA GLU A 327 -39.51 47.43 -21.04
C GLU A 327 -38.74 47.87 -19.77
N THR A 328 -37.43 47.63 -19.70
CA THR A 328 -36.58 48.04 -18.58
C THR A 328 -35.50 49.05 -18.99
N TYR A 329 -35.02 49.85 -18.04
CA TYR A 329 -33.84 50.69 -18.24
C TYR A 329 -32.54 49.86 -18.36
N CYS A 330 -32.55 48.61 -17.88
CA CYS A 330 -31.45 47.66 -18.07
C CYS A 330 -31.22 47.31 -19.54
N HIS A 331 -32.22 47.45 -20.41
CA HIS A 331 -32.05 47.32 -21.87
C HIS A 331 -30.95 48.24 -22.42
N GLU A 332 -30.88 49.49 -21.96
CA GLU A 332 -29.88 50.46 -22.44
C GLU A 332 -28.46 50.07 -22.01
N VAL A 333 -28.32 49.34 -20.89
CA VAL A 333 -27.04 48.78 -20.42
C VAL A 333 -26.63 47.59 -21.29
N VAL A 334 -27.60 46.78 -21.70
CA VAL A 334 -27.41 45.55 -22.48
C VAL A 334 -27.07 45.81 -23.95
N GLU A 335 -27.59 46.90 -24.55
CA GLU A 335 -27.32 47.24 -25.96
C GLU A 335 -25.85 47.60 -26.26
N ASN A 336 -25.05 47.93 -25.24
CA ASN A 336 -23.63 48.25 -25.39
C ASN A 336 -22.72 47.01 -25.61
N GLY A 337 -23.30 45.81 -25.72
CA GLY A 337 -22.66 44.60 -26.23
C GLY A 337 -21.98 43.72 -25.16
N PRO A 338 -21.90 42.39 -25.39
CA PRO A 338 -21.18 41.49 -24.50
C PRO A 338 -19.68 41.71 -24.64
N ALA A 339 -19.02 42.01 -23.53
CA ALA A 339 -17.57 41.99 -23.41
C ALA A 339 -17.18 40.97 -22.34
N ASP A 340 -15.97 40.41 -22.40
CA ASP A 340 -15.46 39.53 -21.33
C ASP A 340 -15.29 40.25 -19.99
N THR A 341 -15.35 41.58 -19.97
CA THR A 341 -15.19 42.39 -18.76
C THR A 341 -16.45 43.19 -18.47
N VAL A 342 -16.69 43.47 -17.19
CA VAL A 342 -17.76 44.38 -16.76
C VAL A 342 -17.48 45.78 -17.36
N PRO A 343 -18.38 46.32 -18.20
CA PRO A 343 -18.17 47.61 -18.85
C PRO A 343 -18.38 48.77 -17.86
N MET A 344 -18.01 49.97 -18.31
CA MET A 344 -18.35 51.18 -17.57
C MET A 344 -19.88 51.30 -17.43
N PRO A 345 -20.39 51.62 -16.24
CA PRO A 345 -21.84 51.74 -16.04
C PRO A 345 -22.46 52.81 -16.91
N THR A 346 -23.67 52.52 -17.40
CA THR A 346 -24.54 53.46 -18.09
C THR A 346 -25.30 54.29 -17.06
N GLU A 347 -25.22 55.61 -17.20
CA GLU A 347 -25.98 56.60 -16.43
C GLU A 347 -27.16 57.09 -17.26
N LEU A 348 -28.34 57.16 -16.66
CA LEU A 348 -29.50 57.85 -17.23
C LEU A 348 -30.11 58.75 -16.15
N SER A 349 -30.10 60.07 -16.34
CA SER A 349 -30.69 60.99 -15.37
C SER A 349 -31.45 62.15 -16.03
N THR A 350 -32.37 62.73 -15.25
CA THR A 350 -33.08 63.97 -15.66
C THR A 350 -32.14 65.18 -15.74
N VAL A 351 -30.97 65.10 -15.10
CA VAL A 351 -29.94 66.15 -15.05
C VAL A 351 -29.08 66.15 -16.32
N THR A 352 -28.68 64.97 -16.82
CA THR A 352 -27.91 64.85 -18.07
C THR A 352 -28.78 64.97 -19.33
N GLY A 353 -30.10 64.76 -19.20
CA GLY A 353 -31.06 64.87 -20.29
C GLY A 353 -31.20 63.61 -21.15
N GLU A 354 -30.68 62.48 -20.66
CA GLU A 354 -30.53 61.23 -21.42
C GLU A 354 -31.62 60.17 -21.13
N LEU A 355 -32.63 60.49 -20.31
CA LEU A 355 -33.68 59.53 -19.98
C LEU A 355 -34.58 59.20 -21.21
N PRO A 356 -34.64 57.92 -21.64
CA PRO A 356 -35.58 57.49 -22.69
C PRO A 356 -37.04 57.54 -22.21
N GLU A 357 -38.00 57.37 -23.11
CA GLU A 357 -39.43 57.33 -22.75
C GLU A 357 -39.69 56.31 -21.61
N PRO A 358 -40.59 56.61 -20.65
CA PRO A 358 -40.82 55.75 -19.49
C PRO A 358 -41.22 54.33 -19.93
N LYS A 359 -40.51 53.32 -19.41
CA LYS A 359 -40.65 51.92 -19.81
C LYS A 359 -41.40 51.10 -18.75
N SER A 360 -42.61 50.58 -19.03
CA SER A 360 -43.50 49.88 -18.08
C SER A 360 -44.10 50.69 -16.92
N ARG A 361 -45.25 50.23 -16.41
CA ARG A 361 -46.04 50.87 -15.34
C ARG A 361 -45.38 50.87 -13.95
N ALA A 362 -44.29 50.13 -13.76
CA ALA A 362 -43.51 50.07 -12.53
C ALA A 362 -42.32 51.06 -12.53
N SER A 363 -41.88 51.53 -13.71
CA SER A 363 -40.74 52.43 -13.86
C SER A 363 -41.13 53.89 -14.18
N ASP A 364 -42.43 54.21 -14.28
CA ASP A 364 -42.97 55.51 -14.71
C ASP A 364 -42.41 56.74 -13.97
N ASP A 365 -41.80 56.55 -12.79
CA ASP A 365 -41.25 57.62 -11.94
C ASP A 365 -39.70 57.61 -11.81
N VAL A 366 -38.95 56.79 -12.56
CA VAL A 366 -37.46 56.81 -12.49
C VAL A 366 -36.90 58.14 -12.97
N ARG A 367 -36.08 58.80 -12.15
CA ARG A 367 -35.41 60.08 -12.47
C ARG A 367 -33.89 60.03 -12.42
N ALA A 368 -33.34 59.00 -11.80
CA ALA A 368 -31.93 58.65 -11.83
C ALA A 368 -31.78 57.12 -11.94
N TYR A 369 -30.86 56.68 -12.80
CA TYR A 369 -30.51 55.29 -13.01
C TYR A 369 -29.00 55.17 -13.27
N LEU A 370 -28.38 54.18 -12.63
CA LEU A 370 -26.99 53.84 -12.81
C LEU A 370 -26.88 52.31 -12.84
N GLY A 371 -26.36 51.73 -13.92
CA GLY A 371 -26.28 50.26 -14.03
C GLY A 371 -25.17 49.75 -14.93
N THR A 372 -24.70 48.54 -14.65
CA THR A 372 -23.71 47.82 -15.47
C THR A 372 -24.17 46.39 -15.73
N CYS A 373 -23.60 45.76 -16.76
CA CYS A 373 -23.82 44.35 -17.02
C CYS A 373 -22.71 43.48 -16.42
N ILE A 374 -23.10 42.28 -16.02
CA ILE A 374 -22.22 41.27 -15.45
C ILE A 374 -22.19 40.11 -16.45
N PRO A 375 -21.16 40.05 -17.30
CA PRO A 375 -20.94 38.92 -18.18
C PRO A 375 -20.35 37.75 -17.38
N ILE A 376 -20.86 36.54 -17.59
CA ILE A 376 -20.35 35.29 -16.98
C ILE A 376 -19.89 34.38 -18.12
N GLU A 377 -18.60 34.04 -18.17
CA GLU A 377 -18.03 33.22 -19.26
C GLU A 377 -18.30 33.77 -20.67
N GLY A 378 -18.32 35.10 -20.82
CA GLY A 378 -18.54 35.78 -22.10
C GLY A 378 -20.01 35.96 -22.49
N ASP A 379 -20.95 35.31 -21.79
CA ASP A 379 -22.39 35.52 -21.99
C ASP A 379 -22.90 36.62 -21.06
N LEU A 380 -23.76 37.49 -21.60
CA LEU A 380 -24.48 38.46 -20.79
C LEU A 380 -25.51 37.72 -19.92
N ASP A 381 -25.19 37.51 -18.65
CA ASP A 381 -26.01 36.70 -17.73
C ASP A 381 -26.81 37.56 -16.74
N ARG A 382 -26.23 38.66 -16.24
CA ARG A 382 -26.84 39.51 -15.21
C ARG A 382 -26.69 41.00 -15.49
N THR A 383 -27.57 41.80 -14.91
CA THR A 383 -27.42 43.26 -14.78
C THR A 383 -27.44 43.65 -13.31
N PHE A 384 -26.63 44.65 -12.96
CA PHE A 384 -26.50 45.20 -11.61
C PHE A 384 -26.76 46.71 -11.66
N PHE A 385 -27.76 47.18 -10.93
CA PHE A 385 -28.31 48.53 -11.14
C PHE A 385 -28.76 49.20 -9.85
N PHE A 386 -28.83 50.53 -9.90
CA PHE A 386 -29.34 51.41 -8.86
C PHE A 386 -30.26 52.46 -9.48
N THR A 387 -31.33 52.82 -8.80
CA THR A 387 -32.33 53.76 -9.32
C THR A 387 -33.05 54.53 -8.22
N SER A 388 -33.52 55.74 -8.55
CA SER A 388 -34.29 56.61 -7.66
C SER A 388 -35.41 57.32 -8.43
N THR A 389 -36.49 57.66 -7.70
CA THR A 389 -37.57 58.52 -8.18
C THR A 389 -37.29 60.01 -8.01
N ASP A 390 -36.33 60.36 -7.15
CA ASP A 390 -35.80 61.71 -7.05
C ASP A 390 -34.67 61.93 -8.06
N PRO A 391 -34.54 63.15 -8.62
CA PRO A 391 -33.38 63.49 -9.44
C PRO A 391 -32.12 63.46 -8.57
N SER A 392 -31.01 62.97 -9.11
CA SER A 392 -29.72 63.06 -8.45
C SER A 392 -29.32 64.53 -8.26
N ASP A 393 -28.56 64.83 -7.21
CA ASP A 393 -28.07 66.20 -6.91
C ASP A 393 -27.06 66.72 -7.97
N GLY A 394 -26.66 65.88 -8.93
CA GLY A 394 -25.78 66.19 -10.06
C GLY A 394 -25.65 65.00 -11.02
N ALA A 395 -24.81 65.13 -12.06
CA ALA A 395 -24.39 63.98 -12.87
C ALA A 395 -23.49 63.06 -12.01
N PHE A 396 -23.58 61.75 -12.20
CA PHE A 396 -22.71 60.83 -11.48
C PHE A 396 -21.25 61.08 -11.87
N SER A 397 -20.39 61.14 -10.88
CA SER A 397 -18.95 61.28 -11.05
C SER A 397 -18.34 60.04 -11.73
N GLU A 398 -17.19 60.22 -12.37
CA GLU A 398 -16.41 59.09 -12.91
C GLU A 398 -16.02 58.08 -11.82
N ARG A 399 -15.90 58.54 -10.58
CA ARG A 399 -15.61 57.73 -9.40
C ARG A 399 -16.75 56.79 -9.06
N GLU A 400 -17.99 57.28 -9.03
CA GLU A 400 -19.19 56.47 -8.76
C GLU A 400 -19.37 55.39 -9.84
N ARG A 401 -19.15 55.74 -11.11
CA ARG A 401 -19.18 54.76 -12.22
C ARG A 401 -18.08 53.71 -12.08
N THR A 402 -16.86 54.12 -11.70
CA THR A 402 -15.75 53.18 -11.48
C THR A 402 -16.04 52.24 -10.31
N PHE A 403 -16.66 52.75 -9.25
CA PHE A 403 -17.00 51.97 -8.07
C PHE A 403 -18.07 50.91 -8.36
N LEU A 404 -19.11 51.28 -9.09
CA LEU A 404 -20.12 50.31 -9.55
C LEU A 404 -19.53 49.25 -10.49
N ARG A 405 -18.55 49.61 -11.32
CA ARG A 405 -17.82 48.63 -12.14
C ARG A 405 -17.07 47.62 -11.27
N LEU A 406 -16.37 48.07 -10.22
CA LEU A 406 -15.66 47.19 -9.29
C LEU A 406 -16.62 46.26 -8.54
N MET A 407 -17.77 46.79 -8.10
CA MET A 407 -18.86 46.00 -7.52
C MET A 407 -19.32 44.92 -8.50
N GLY A 408 -19.62 45.28 -9.75
CA GLY A 408 -19.99 44.33 -10.79
C GLY A 408 -18.92 43.28 -11.07
N GLN A 409 -17.63 43.67 -11.03
CA GLN A 409 -16.51 42.74 -11.24
C GLN A 409 -16.37 41.74 -10.09
N TRP A 410 -16.62 42.16 -8.85
CA TRP A 410 -16.67 41.24 -7.72
C TRP A 410 -17.84 40.26 -7.84
N VAL A 411 -19.05 40.76 -8.17
CA VAL A 411 -20.22 39.90 -8.36
C VAL A 411 -19.97 38.89 -9.49
N LYS A 412 -19.33 39.33 -10.59
CA LYS A 412 -18.87 38.46 -11.68
C LYS A 412 -18.00 37.33 -11.13
N TYR A 413 -16.93 37.67 -10.40
CA TYR A 413 -15.99 36.69 -9.85
C TYR A 413 -16.68 35.67 -8.94
N GLU A 414 -17.52 36.13 -8.02
CA GLU A 414 -18.23 35.27 -7.06
C GLU A 414 -19.20 34.30 -7.76
N LEU A 415 -19.90 34.76 -8.81
CA LEU A 415 -20.77 33.92 -9.64
C LEU A 415 -19.98 32.88 -10.45
N GLU A 416 -18.85 33.27 -11.04
CA GLU A 416 -17.94 32.37 -11.76
C GLU A 416 -17.35 31.29 -10.84
N GLN A 417 -16.90 31.68 -9.63
CA GLN A 417 -16.40 30.74 -8.62
C GLN A 417 -17.47 29.71 -8.24
N ARG A 418 -18.70 30.15 -7.95
CA ARG A 418 -19.80 29.25 -7.59
C ARG A 418 -20.18 28.29 -8.70
N ARG A 419 -20.14 28.75 -9.96
CA ARG A 419 -20.38 27.89 -11.13
C ARG A 419 -19.28 26.83 -11.25
N HIS A 420 -18.02 27.24 -11.07
CA HIS A 420 -16.87 26.33 -11.07
C HIS A 420 -16.94 25.29 -9.94
N GLU A 421 -17.28 25.69 -8.72
CA GLU A 421 -17.42 24.78 -7.57
C GLU A 421 -18.52 23.74 -7.76
N ARG A 422 -19.68 24.13 -8.34
CA ARG A 422 -20.74 23.17 -8.67
C ARG A 422 -20.27 22.15 -9.69
N LEU A 423 -19.59 22.60 -10.75
CA LEU A 423 -19.06 21.71 -11.78
C LEU A 423 -18.04 20.71 -11.22
N LEU A 424 -17.13 21.16 -10.36
CA LEU A 424 -16.19 20.27 -9.66
C LEU A 424 -16.91 19.30 -8.74
N ARG A 425 -17.99 19.72 -8.08
CA ARG A 425 -18.82 18.84 -7.26
C ARG A 425 -19.54 17.80 -8.12
N ASP A 426 -20.17 18.19 -9.21
CA ASP A 426 -20.91 17.27 -10.09
C ASP A 426 -19.94 16.26 -10.75
N LEU A 427 -18.75 16.74 -11.16
CA LEU A 427 -17.65 15.88 -11.59
C LEU A 427 -17.29 14.90 -10.47
N TYR A 428 -17.07 15.38 -9.23
CA TYR A 428 -16.73 14.56 -8.07
C TYR A 428 -17.81 13.53 -7.74
N GLU A 429 -19.09 13.90 -7.76
CA GLU A 429 -20.21 13.01 -7.49
C GLU A 429 -20.31 11.91 -8.53
N THR A 430 -20.10 12.25 -9.81
CA THR A 430 -20.09 11.29 -10.93
C THR A 430 -18.95 10.27 -10.78
N ILE A 431 -17.76 10.73 -10.40
CA ILE A 431 -16.56 9.87 -10.36
C ILE A 431 -16.41 9.07 -9.06
N ALA A 432 -16.88 9.62 -7.95
CA ALA A 432 -16.62 9.07 -6.62
C ALA A 432 -17.59 7.95 -6.23
N ASP A 433 -18.60 7.62 -7.04
CA ASP A 433 -19.49 6.48 -6.78
C ASP A 433 -18.71 5.17 -6.88
N PRO A 434 -18.49 4.44 -5.76
CA PRO A 434 -17.75 3.20 -5.77
C PRO A 434 -18.56 2.01 -6.30
N GLN A 435 -19.88 2.16 -6.52
CA GLN A 435 -20.75 1.12 -7.04
C GLN A 435 -20.97 1.22 -8.55
N ALA A 436 -20.75 2.40 -9.15
CA ALA A 436 -20.86 2.60 -10.58
C ALA A 436 -19.74 1.87 -11.33
N SER A 437 -20.11 1.17 -12.39
CA SER A 437 -19.16 0.62 -13.36
C SER A 437 -18.44 1.75 -14.11
N VAL A 438 -17.25 1.47 -14.65
CA VAL A 438 -16.53 2.49 -15.43
C VAL A 438 -17.29 2.94 -16.67
N SER A 439 -18.08 2.07 -17.29
CA SER A 439 -18.98 2.46 -18.37
C SER A 439 -20.03 3.49 -17.91
N GLU A 440 -20.66 3.28 -16.75
CA GLU A 440 -21.62 4.25 -16.17
C GLU A 440 -20.94 5.57 -15.80
N LYS A 441 -19.70 5.52 -15.29
CA LYS A 441 -18.92 6.74 -15.00
C LYS A 441 -18.53 7.50 -16.27
N ILE A 442 -18.16 6.79 -17.34
CA ILE A 442 -17.87 7.40 -18.64
C ILE A 442 -19.14 8.05 -19.21
N GLU A 443 -20.28 7.37 -19.15
CA GLU A 443 -21.56 7.95 -19.58
C GLU A 443 -21.90 9.22 -18.79
N GLY A 444 -21.76 9.20 -17.46
CA GLY A 444 -21.98 10.39 -16.62
C GLY A 444 -21.01 11.54 -16.93
N LEU A 445 -19.74 11.24 -17.25
CA LEU A 445 -18.80 12.24 -17.74
C LEU A 445 -19.21 12.82 -19.08
N LEU A 446 -19.67 11.99 -20.01
CA LEU A 446 -20.14 12.44 -21.32
C LEU A 446 -21.39 13.33 -21.18
N GLU A 447 -22.33 12.99 -20.29
CA GLU A 447 -23.48 13.85 -19.99
C GLU A 447 -23.05 15.21 -19.43
N LEU A 448 -22.16 15.21 -18.43
CA LEU A 448 -21.63 16.42 -17.81
C LEU A 448 -20.88 17.31 -18.81
N GLY A 449 -20.06 16.70 -19.67
CA GLY A 449 -19.32 17.41 -20.72
C GLY A 449 -20.24 17.97 -21.81
N SER A 450 -21.21 17.18 -22.29
CA SER A 450 -22.21 17.64 -23.27
C SER A 450 -23.01 18.83 -22.75
N GLU A 451 -23.47 18.80 -21.50
CA GLU A 451 -24.17 19.92 -20.86
C GLU A 451 -23.25 21.14 -20.72
N ARG A 452 -22.02 20.95 -20.24
CA ARG A 452 -21.07 22.04 -20.01
C ARG A 452 -20.65 22.75 -21.29
N PHE A 453 -20.34 21.98 -22.34
CA PHE A 453 -19.85 22.51 -23.61
C PHE A 453 -20.99 22.93 -24.55
N GLY A 454 -22.25 22.61 -24.23
CA GLY A 454 -23.38 22.87 -25.12
C GLY A 454 -23.25 22.10 -26.44
N LEU A 455 -22.72 20.88 -26.38
CA LEU A 455 -22.49 20.02 -27.54
C LEU A 455 -23.40 18.78 -27.42
N GLU A 456 -24.24 18.59 -28.43
CA GLU A 456 -25.31 17.59 -28.42
C GLU A 456 -24.81 16.14 -28.45
N ILE A 457 -23.58 15.93 -28.94
CA ILE A 457 -22.98 14.61 -29.13
C ILE A 457 -21.74 14.53 -28.25
N GLY A 458 -21.71 13.53 -27.36
CA GLY A 458 -20.53 13.15 -26.57
C GLY A 458 -20.19 11.69 -26.84
N TYR A 459 -18.93 11.34 -26.98
CA TYR A 459 -18.51 9.95 -27.13
C TYR A 459 -17.09 9.70 -26.65
N PHE A 460 -16.85 8.47 -26.21
CA PHE A 460 -15.52 7.99 -25.82
C PHE A 460 -15.11 6.84 -26.72
N THR A 461 -13.91 6.93 -27.30
CA THR A 461 -13.34 5.88 -28.14
C THR A 461 -12.18 5.19 -27.43
N GLN A 462 -12.03 3.89 -27.64
CA GLN A 462 -10.84 3.12 -27.30
C GLN A 462 -10.09 2.81 -28.60
N THR A 463 -8.78 3.00 -28.61
CA THR A 463 -7.92 2.70 -29.75
C THR A 463 -7.18 1.37 -29.50
N ASP A 464 -7.08 0.55 -30.54
CA ASP A 464 -6.29 -0.70 -30.54
C ASP A 464 -5.02 -0.53 -31.39
N ASP A 465 -4.04 -1.44 -31.22
CA ASP A 465 -2.72 -1.40 -31.88
C ASP A 465 -2.76 -1.44 -33.42
N ASP A 466 -3.88 -1.90 -34.01
CA ASP A 466 -4.09 -2.04 -35.46
C ASP A 466 -4.61 -0.75 -36.15
N GLU A 467 -4.44 0.43 -35.54
CA GLU A 467 -5.01 1.71 -36.00
C GLU A 467 -6.55 1.67 -36.15
N THR A 468 -7.22 0.83 -35.35
CA THR A 468 -8.68 0.75 -35.26
C THR A 468 -9.18 1.35 -33.96
N PHE A 469 -10.39 1.89 -33.96
CA PHE A 469 -11.05 2.37 -32.74
C PHE A 469 -12.43 1.73 -32.57
N GLU A 470 -12.84 1.61 -31.31
CA GLU A 470 -14.19 1.26 -30.90
C GLU A 470 -14.82 2.41 -30.12
N ILE A 471 -16.05 2.77 -30.43
CA ILE A 471 -16.83 3.72 -29.61
C ILE A 471 -17.39 2.95 -28.42
N ILE A 472 -16.86 3.21 -27.22
CA ILE A 472 -17.23 2.51 -25.99
C ILE A 472 -18.55 3.04 -25.42
N ALA A 473 -18.71 4.36 -25.43
CA ALA A 473 -19.88 5.04 -24.88
C ALA A 473 -20.24 6.26 -25.72
N THR A 474 -21.52 6.63 -25.73
CA THR A 474 -22.02 7.82 -26.43
C THR A 474 -23.23 8.41 -25.72
N ILE A 475 -23.35 9.74 -25.81
CA ILE A 475 -24.49 10.55 -25.43
C ILE A 475 -24.89 11.37 -26.66
N GLY A 476 -26.20 11.55 -26.86
CA GLY A 476 -26.74 12.19 -28.05
C GLY A 476 -27.10 11.20 -29.17
N ASP A 477 -27.89 11.66 -30.13
CA ASP A 477 -28.32 10.87 -31.29
C ASP A 477 -27.50 11.29 -32.52
N HIS A 478 -26.70 10.38 -33.06
CA HIS A 478 -26.00 10.56 -34.34
C HIS A 478 -26.02 9.27 -35.18
N ASP A 479 -25.98 9.40 -36.51
CA ASP A 479 -26.16 8.26 -37.41
C ASP A 479 -24.94 7.33 -37.50
N GLU A 480 -23.73 7.89 -37.38
CA GLU A 480 -22.45 7.17 -37.51
C GLU A 480 -21.71 7.02 -36.17
N ILE A 481 -22.06 7.81 -35.14
CA ILE A 481 -21.40 7.80 -33.83
C ILE A 481 -22.32 7.05 -32.86
N ARG A 482 -22.06 5.76 -32.66
CA ARG A 482 -22.88 4.87 -31.83
C ARG A 482 -22.01 3.93 -31.02
N ALA A 483 -22.38 3.68 -29.77
CA ALA A 483 -21.68 2.71 -28.93
C ALA A 483 -21.61 1.32 -29.60
N GLY A 484 -20.43 0.69 -29.52
CA GLY A 484 -20.08 -0.58 -30.17
C GLY A 484 -19.72 -0.48 -31.66
N ALA A 485 -19.73 0.71 -32.27
CA ALA A 485 -19.21 0.90 -33.62
C ALA A 485 -17.67 0.75 -33.62
N ARG A 486 -17.15 -0.04 -34.56
CA ARG A 486 -15.71 -0.23 -34.78
C ARG A 486 -15.32 0.19 -36.19
N ASP A 487 -14.21 0.92 -36.31
CA ASP A 487 -13.68 1.34 -37.61
C ASP A 487 -12.18 1.65 -37.58
N THR A 488 -11.59 1.93 -38.74
CA THR A 488 -10.21 2.44 -38.86
C THR A 488 -10.12 3.91 -38.47
N LEU A 489 -9.03 4.33 -37.82
CA LEU A 489 -8.77 5.73 -37.47
C LEU A 489 -8.75 6.66 -38.70
N CYS A 490 -8.39 6.15 -39.88
CA CYS A 490 -8.29 6.93 -41.11
C CYS A 490 -9.57 7.73 -41.42
N ASN A 491 -9.41 9.01 -41.75
CA ASN A 491 -10.50 9.92 -42.10
C ASN A 491 -11.48 10.15 -40.93
N THR A 492 -10.98 10.17 -39.70
CA THR A 492 -11.78 10.48 -38.51
C THR A 492 -11.21 11.66 -37.72
N TYR A 493 -12.03 12.28 -36.87
CA TYR A 493 -11.55 13.31 -35.96
C TYR A 493 -10.57 12.77 -34.89
N CYS A 494 -10.62 11.46 -34.60
CA CYS A 494 -9.72 10.79 -33.66
C CYS A 494 -8.28 10.76 -34.20
N GLU A 495 -8.08 10.46 -35.49
CA GLU A 495 -6.77 10.51 -36.15
C GLU A 495 -6.11 11.89 -36.02
N LYS A 496 -6.89 12.95 -36.22
CA LYS A 496 -6.38 14.33 -36.06
C LYS A 496 -5.99 14.65 -34.63
N LEU A 497 -6.76 14.16 -33.67
CA LEU A 497 -6.49 14.37 -32.25
C LEU A 497 -5.24 13.63 -31.79
N LEU A 498 -5.06 12.36 -32.18
CA LEU A 498 -3.85 11.59 -31.87
C LEU A 498 -2.60 12.20 -32.54
N ALA A 499 -2.76 12.87 -33.69
CA ALA A 499 -1.68 13.62 -34.33
C ALA A 499 -1.40 15.01 -33.70
N SER A 500 -2.21 15.45 -32.74
CA SER A 500 -2.11 16.76 -32.08
C SER A 500 -1.39 16.65 -30.73
N PRO A 501 -0.50 17.60 -30.38
CA PRO A 501 0.19 17.60 -29.09
C PRO A 501 -0.70 18.01 -27.90
N GLY A 502 -2.00 18.22 -28.10
CA GLY A 502 -2.94 18.68 -27.09
C GLY A 502 -4.39 18.70 -27.58
N PRO A 503 -5.35 19.14 -26.74
CA PRO A 503 -6.77 19.11 -27.05
C PRO A 503 -7.10 19.91 -28.31
N ILE A 504 -8.07 19.42 -29.08
CA ILE A 504 -8.57 20.09 -30.27
C ILE A 504 -9.86 20.83 -29.93
N SER A 505 -9.95 22.10 -30.34
CA SER A 505 -11.14 22.93 -30.21
C SER A 505 -11.51 23.59 -31.54
N VAL A 506 -12.67 23.26 -32.07
CA VAL A 506 -13.24 23.81 -33.32
C VAL A 506 -14.64 24.33 -33.04
N THR A 507 -14.82 25.63 -33.24
CA THR A 507 -16.09 26.34 -33.01
C THR A 507 -17.01 26.29 -34.24
N ASP A 508 -16.40 26.45 -35.42
CA ASP A 508 -17.02 26.39 -36.73
C ASP A 508 -16.05 25.73 -37.71
N ALA A 509 -16.43 24.57 -38.24
CA ALA A 509 -15.67 23.80 -39.21
C ALA A 509 -15.39 24.59 -40.51
N ALA A 510 -16.28 25.49 -40.93
CA ALA A 510 -16.10 26.31 -42.12
C ALA A 510 -14.98 27.35 -41.93
N GLU A 511 -14.86 27.93 -40.73
CA GLU A 511 -13.83 28.93 -40.42
C GLU A 511 -12.42 28.32 -40.40
N VAL A 512 -12.28 27.10 -39.87
CA VAL A 512 -11.00 26.40 -39.80
C VAL A 512 -10.68 25.59 -41.07
N GLY A 513 -11.55 25.64 -42.08
CA GLY A 513 -11.37 24.95 -43.36
C GLY A 513 -11.52 23.42 -43.27
N TRP A 514 -12.27 22.93 -42.29
CA TRP A 514 -12.55 21.51 -42.10
C TRP A 514 -13.69 20.99 -42.99
N THR A 515 -14.41 21.86 -43.70
CA THR A 515 -15.53 21.44 -44.58
C THR A 515 -15.11 20.54 -45.74
N ASP A 516 -13.83 20.58 -46.15
CA ASP A 516 -13.25 19.70 -47.16
C ASP A 516 -12.55 18.46 -46.54
N ASP A 517 -12.63 18.30 -45.21
CA ASP A 517 -11.98 17.21 -44.50
C ASP A 517 -12.77 15.90 -44.62
N PRO A 518 -12.11 14.76 -44.89
CA PRO A 518 -12.77 13.46 -44.96
C PRO A 518 -13.57 13.08 -43.70
N ALA A 519 -13.14 13.52 -42.50
CA ALA A 519 -13.90 13.32 -41.27
C ALA A 519 -15.18 14.15 -41.25
N TYR A 520 -15.13 15.39 -41.75
CA TYR A 520 -16.32 16.24 -41.86
C TYR A 520 -17.31 15.74 -42.90
N GLU A 521 -16.85 15.29 -44.07
CA GLU A 521 -17.73 14.68 -45.09
C GLU A 521 -18.50 13.46 -44.55
N ARG A 522 -17.91 12.76 -43.58
CA ARG A 522 -18.46 11.56 -42.99
C ARG A 522 -19.37 11.81 -41.79
N PHE A 523 -18.92 12.63 -40.84
CA PHE A 523 -19.57 12.80 -39.54
C PHE A 523 -20.28 14.15 -39.39
N GLY A 524 -20.06 15.11 -40.28
CA GLY A 524 -20.84 16.36 -40.35
C GLY A 524 -20.80 17.25 -39.10
N LEU A 525 -19.74 17.19 -38.29
CA LEU A 525 -19.65 18.00 -37.07
C LEU A 525 -19.11 19.39 -37.39
N ASP A 526 -19.95 20.41 -37.23
CA ASP A 526 -19.60 21.82 -37.39
C ASP A 526 -18.85 22.37 -36.18
N ALA A 527 -19.10 21.85 -34.97
CA ALA A 527 -18.33 22.14 -33.77
C ALA A 527 -17.74 20.84 -33.18
N TYR A 528 -16.48 20.88 -32.74
CA TYR A 528 -15.76 19.72 -32.20
C TYR A 528 -14.81 20.09 -31.06
N PHE A 529 -14.83 19.33 -29.98
CA PHE A 529 -14.00 19.55 -28.80
C PHE A 529 -13.56 18.22 -28.19
N ALA A 530 -12.26 17.95 -28.13
CA ALA A 530 -11.78 16.62 -27.74
C ALA A 530 -10.37 16.60 -27.16
N THR A 531 -10.09 15.61 -26.31
CA THR A 531 -8.79 15.38 -25.67
C THR A 531 -8.41 13.88 -25.67
N THR A 532 -7.12 13.59 -25.61
CA THR A 532 -6.59 12.21 -25.60
C THR A 532 -6.56 11.67 -24.18
N VAL A 533 -7.00 10.42 -24.02
CA VAL A 533 -7.00 9.69 -22.75
C VAL A 533 -5.90 8.64 -22.78
N HIS A 534 -5.15 8.56 -21.69
CA HIS A 534 -3.98 7.70 -21.59
C HIS A 534 -4.17 6.66 -20.48
N ALA A 535 -3.59 5.48 -20.61
CA ALA A 535 -3.58 4.49 -19.54
C ALA A 535 -2.20 3.83 -19.47
N GLY A 536 -1.47 3.99 -18.36
CA GLY A 536 -0.10 3.48 -18.24
C GLY A 536 0.93 4.21 -19.11
N GLY A 537 0.66 5.45 -19.52
CA GLY A 537 1.55 6.24 -20.37
C GLY A 537 1.43 5.96 -21.88
N GLU A 538 0.49 5.10 -22.28
CA GLU A 538 0.11 4.85 -23.67
C GLU A 538 -1.23 5.52 -24.00
N GLU A 539 -1.42 5.87 -25.27
CA GLU A 539 -2.69 6.37 -25.78
C GLU A 539 -3.74 5.25 -25.68
N TYR A 540 -4.76 5.45 -24.86
CA TYR A 540 -5.84 4.49 -24.68
C TYR A 540 -7.00 4.78 -25.62
N GLY A 541 -7.25 6.06 -25.90
CA GLY A 541 -8.47 6.47 -26.58
C GLY A 541 -8.67 7.97 -26.60
N THR A 542 -9.85 8.41 -27.05
CA THR A 542 -10.19 9.83 -27.15
C THR A 542 -11.54 10.14 -26.51
N LEU A 543 -11.60 11.26 -25.78
CA LEU A 543 -12.81 11.81 -25.20
C LEU A 543 -13.27 12.98 -26.05
N CYS A 544 -14.43 12.84 -26.69
CA CYS A 544 -14.87 13.71 -27.78
C CYS A 544 -16.26 14.27 -27.55
N PHE A 545 -16.45 15.52 -27.96
CA PHE A 545 -17.72 16.22 -27.96
C PHE A 545 -17.90 16.96 -29.29
N GLY A 546 -19.12 17.03 -29.81
CA GLY A 546 -19.40 17.75 -31.05
C GLY A 546 -20.87 18.07 -31.27
N SER A 547 -21.13 18.85 -32.33
CA SER A 547 -22.47 19.23 -32.78
C SER A 547 -22.51 19.38 -34.30
N GLU A 548 -23.66 19.08 -34.91
CA GLU A 548 -23.96 19.32 -36.33
C GLU A 548 -24.26 20.81 -36.62
N SER A 549 -24.14 21.70 -35.63
CA SER A 549 -24.28 23.15 -35.80
C SER A 549 -23.07 23.89 -35.21
N PRO A 550 -22.63 25.00 -35.84
CA PRO A 550 -21.54 25.80 -35.32
C PRO A 550 -21.94 26.43 -33.98
N ARG A 551 -20.96 26.66 -33.11
CA ARG A 551 -21.18 27.39 -31.86
C ARG A 551 -21.14 28.89 -32.12
N ASP A 552 -22.01 29.63 -31.44
CA ASP A 552 -22.06 31.10 -31.51
C ASP A 552 -20.86 31.78 -30.80
N ARG A 553 -20.07 31.03 -30.03
CA ARG A 553 -18.93 31.54 -29.25
C ARG A 553 -17.75 30.57 -29.23
N SER A 554 -16.54 31.09 -29.09
CA SER A 554 -15.33 30.29 -28.87
C SER A 554 -15.30 29.62 -27.50
N TYR A 555 -14.61 28.48 -27.39
CA TYR A 555 -14.36 27.81 -26.11
C TYR A 555 -13.52 28.70 -25.17
N SER A 556 -13.99 28.86 -23.95
CA SER A 556 -13.30 29.54 -22.85
C SER A 556 -12.14 28.70 -22.29
N ASP A 557 -11.20 29.34 -21.60
CA ASP A 557 -10.10 28.63 -20.92
C ASP A 557 -10.60 27.72 -19.79
N SER A 558 -11.74 28.05 -19.18
CA SER A 558 -12.41 27.19 -18.20
C SER A 558 -12.92 25.89 -18.84
N GLU A 559 -13.54 25.96 -20.03
CA GLU A 559 -14.00 24.77 -20.76
C GLU A 559 -12.82 23.87 -21.16
N ARG A 560 -11.70 24.45 -21.60
CA ARG A 560 -10.45 23.70 -21.90
C ARG A 560 -9.89 23.00 -20.68
N THR A 561 -9.77 23.72 -19.57
CA THR A 561 -9.29 23.15 -18.31
C THR A 561 -10.20 22.02 -17.83
N PHE A 562 -11.52 22.18 -17.99
CA PHE A 562 -12.49 21.17 -17.60
C PHE A 562 -12.36 19.89 -18.46
N LEU A 563 -12.21 20.01 -19.78
CA LEU A 563 -11.97 18.88 -20.67
C LEU A 563 -10.68 18.12 -20.30
N ASP A 564 -9.60 18.85 -20.03
CA ASP A 564 -8.33 18.24 -19.62
C ASP A 564 -8.45 17.51 -18.28
N LEU A 565 -9.16 18.07 -17.30
CA LEU A 565 -9.43 17.40 -16.02
C LEU A 565 -10.25 16.12 -16.20
N MET A 566 -11.25 16.13 -17.08
CA MET A 566 -12.03 14.92 -17.42
C MET A 566 -11.13 13.85 -18.05
N GLY A 567 -10.27 14.23 -18.99
CA GLY A 567 -9.32 13.32 -19.64
C GLY A 567 -8.31 12.72 -18.66
N GLN A 568 -7.75 13.54 -17.76
CA GLN A 568 -6.84 13.08 -16.70
C GLN A 568 -7.52 12.13 -15.72
N TRP A 569 -8.75 12.44 -15.30
CA TRP A 569 -9.47 11.57 -14.39
C TRP A 569 -9.80 10.23 -15.03
N LEU A 570 -10.28 10.24 -16.28
CA LEU A 570 -10.60 9.01 -16.99
C LEU A 570 -9.35 8.15 -17.21
N SER A 571 -8.20 8.79 -17.47
CA SER A 571 -6.90 8.13 -17.54
C SER A 571 -6.56 7.39 -16.23
N TYR A 572 -6.74 8.07 -15.09
CA TYR A 572 -6.52 7.49 -13.76
C TYR A 572 -7.46 6.31 -13.45
N GLU A 573 -8.76 6.44 -13.74
CA GLU A 573 -9.75 5.38 -13.47
C GLU A 573 -9.46 4.12 -14.29
N LEU A 574 -9.08 4.28 -15.56
CA LEU A 574 -8.72 3.17 -16.45
C LEU A 574 -7.43 2.47 -15.98
N GLU A 575 -6.42 3.23 -15.55
CA GLU A 575 -5.19 2.67 -14.98
C GLU A 575 -5.48 1.89 -13.69
N GLN A 576 -6.36 2.42 -12.84
CA GLN A 576 -6.78 1.74 -11.62
C GLN A 576 -7.52 0.42 -11.91
N GLN A 577 -8.40 0.39 -12.92
CA GLN A 577 -9.04 -0.86 -13.35
C GLN A 577 -8.05 -1.91 -13.86
N ARG A 578 -7.11 -1.50 -14.73
CA ARG A 578 -6.04 -2.38 -15.23
C ARG A 578 -5.28 -2.98 -14.04
N ARG A 579 -4.86 -2.15 -13.08
CA ARG A 579 -4.16 -2.59 -11.87
C ARG A 579 -4.95 -3.62 -11.07
N VAL A 580 -6.24 -3.38 -10.84
CA VAL A 580 -7.10 -4.32 -10.10
C VAL A 580 -7.24 -5.66 -10.85
N ARG A 581 -7.44 -5.61 -12.18
CA ARG A 581 -7.51 -6.82 -13.03
C ARG A 581 -6.24 -7.66 -12.90
N TYR A 582 -5.06 -7.06 -13.11
CA TYR A 582 -3.79 -7.79 -13.05
C TYR A 582 -3.50 -8.38 -11.68
N LEU A 583 -3.82 -7.65 -10.60
CA LEU A 583 -3.68 -8.18 -9.24
C LEU A 583 -4.64 -9.36 -8.98
N GLN A 584 -5.88 -9.27 -9.47
CA GLN A 584 -6.85 -10.35 -9.31
C GLN A 584 -6.43 -11.60 -10.10
N GLU A 585 -6.03 -11.45 -11.37
CA GLU A 585 -5.56 -12.56 -12.19
C GLU A 585 -4.28 -13.20 -11.62
N SER A 586 -3.33 -12.38 -11.17
CA SER A 586 -2.13 -12.87 -10.47
C SER A 586 -2.51 -13.67 -9.22
N TYR A 587 -3.46 -13.19 -8.41
CA TYR A 587 -3.96 -13.93 -7.26
C TYR A 587 -4.64 -15.25 -7.65
N GLU A 588 -5.46 -15.26 -8.70
CA GLU A 588 -6.12 -16.47 -9.21
C GLU A 588 -5.09 -17.50 -9.69
N ILE A 589 -4.04 -17.08 -10.40
CA ILE A 589 -2.94 -17.96 -10.86
C ILE A 589 -2.18 -18.53 -9.66
N THR A 590 -1.74 -17.68 -8.75
CA THR A 590 -0.86 -18.05 -7.64
C THR A 590 -1.55 -18.92 -6.60
N SER A 591 -2.84 -18.68 -6.34
CA SER A 591 -3.64 -19.40 -5.34
C SER A 591 -4.25 -20.73 -5.83
N ASP A 592 -4.31 -20.99 -7.14
CA ASP A 592 -4.91 -22.21 -7.70
C ASP A 592 -4.11 -23.47 -7.30
N PRO A 593 -4.66 -24.39 -6.47
CA PRO A 593 -3.93 -25.58 -6.05
C PRO A 593 -3.86 -26.66 -7.14
N ALA A 594 -4.60 -26.54 -8.24
CA ALA A 594 -4.63 -27.53 -9.31
C ALA A 594 -3.49 -27.37 -10.33
N ARG A 595 -2.94 -26.15 -10.46
CA ARG A 595 -1.84 -25.86 -11.38
C ARG A 595 -0.49 -26.26 -10.79
N SER A 596 0.37 -26.86 -11.62
CA SER A 596 1.78 -27.06 -11.27
C SER A 596 2.52 -25.72 -11.18
N PHE A 597 3.69 -25.70 -10.54
CA PHE A 597 4.52 -24.49 -10.50
C PHE A 597 4.86 -23.99 -11.91
N GLU A 598 5.19 -24.90 -12.83
CA GLU A 598 5.55 -24.57 -14.20
C GLU A 598 4.35 -23.97 -14.95
N GLU A 599 3.14 -24.49 -14.73
CA GLU A 599 1.90 -23.93 -15.29
C GLU A 599 1.57 -22.55 -14.70
N LYS A 600 1.83 -22.33 -13.40
CA LYS A 600 1.66 -21.02 -12.76
C LYS A 600 2.69 -20.02 -13.25
N LEU A 601 3.95 -20.43 -13.35
CA LEU A 601 5.04 -19.59 -13.81
C LEU A 601 4.80 -19.16 -15.26
N GLN A 602 4.36 -20.07 -16.13
CA GLN A 602 3.97 -19.72 -17.50
C GLN A 602 2.83 -18.70 -17.52
N ALA A 603 1.76 -18.92 -16.74
CA ALA A 603 0.64 -17.99 -16.70
C ALA A 603 1.04 -16.60 -16.13
N LEU A 604 1.97 -16.55 -15.17
CA LEU A 604 2.55 -15.30 -14.69
C LEU A 604 3.43 -14.62 -15.74
N PHE A 605 4.15 -15.38 -16.56
CA PHE A 605 4.87 -14.80 -17.68
C PHE A 605 3.89 -14.23 -18.71
N ASP A 606 2.83 -14.95 -19.07
CA ASP A 606 1.84 -14.45 -20.03
C ASP A 606 1.20 -13.15 -19.50
N LEU A 607 0.83 -13.12 -18.21
CA LEU A 607 0.27 -11.95 -17.54
C LEU A 607 1.24 -10.76 -17.46
N GLY A 608 2.50 -11.03 -17.12
CA GLY A 608 3.55 -10.01 -17.06
C GLY A 608 3.91 -9.47 -18.44
N SER A 609 3.95 -10.32 -19.45
CA SER A 609 4.18 -9.92 -20.84
C SER A 609 3.10 -8.95 -21.33
N GLU A 610 1.81 -9.24 -21.06
CA GLU A 610 0.70 -8.31 -21.34
C GLU A 610 0.85 -7.00 -20.54
N GLN A 611 1.09 -7.09 -19.24
CA GLN A 611 1.14 -5.90 -18.37
C GLN A 611 2.34 -4.99 -18.65
N PHE A 612 3.48 -5.56 -19.02
CA PHE A 612 4.70 -4.80 -19.24
C PHE A 612 4.90 -4.44 -20.70
N GLY A 613 4.15 -5.01 -21.65
CA GLY A 613 4.40 -4.85 -23.08
C GLY A 613 5.78 -5.41 -23.46
N LEU A 614 6.08 -6.63 -23.03
CA LEU A 614 7.36 -7.31 -23.25
C LEU A 614 7.11 -8.76 -23.69
N ASP A 615 7.79 -9.21 -24.74
CA ASP A 615 7.47 -10.49 -25.40
C ASP A 615 7.91 -11.73 -24.61
N VAL A 616 9.00 -11.61 -23.85
CA VAL A 616 9.69 -12.77 -23.25
C VAL A 616 9.82 -12.61 -21.75
N GLY A 617 9.14 -13.47 -20.99
CA GLY A 617 9.40 -13.71 -19.58
C GLY A 617 10.48 -14.77 -19.39
N GLY A 618 11.31 -14.61 -18.38
CA GLY A 618 12.42 -15.50 -18.08
C GLY A 618 12.70 -15.63 -16.58
N MET A 619 13.14 -16.82 -16.17
CA MET A 619 13.74 -17.03 -14.85
C MET A 619 15.09 -17.72 -15.01
N ALA A 620 16.13 -17.16 -14.39
CA ALA A 620 17.48 -17.67 -14.49
C ALA A 620 18.18 -17.79 -13.15
N LYS A 621 19.05 -18.79 -13.05
CA LYS A 621 19.93 -19.07 -11.91
C LYS A 621 21.25 -18.35 -12.05
N VAL A 622 21.72 -17.76 -10.95
CA VAL A 622 22.90 -16.89 -10.97
C VAL A 622 24.08 -17.55 -10.25
N PHE A 623 25.27 -17.48 -10.85
CA PHE A 623 26.53 -17.98 -10.29
C PHE A 623 27.58 -16.84 -10.34
N PRO A 624 27.56 -15.93 -9.35
CA PRO A 624 28.38 -14.72 -9.36
C PRO A 624 29.88 -15.02 -9.43
N ASP A 625 30.36 -15.97 -8.62
CA ASP A 625 31.78 -16.36 -8.57
C ASP A 625 32.31 -16.93 -9.88
N ALA A 626 31.41 -17.51 -10.69
CA ALA A 626 31.73 -18.10 -11.98
C ALA A 626 31.44 -17.14 -13.16
N ASP A 627 30.95 -15.93 -12.88
CA ASP A 627 30.42 -14.98 -13.87
C ASP A 627 29.45 -15.67 -14.86
N ARG A 628 28.56 -16.53 -14.35
CA ARG A 628 27.68 -17.38 -15.16
C ARG A 628 26.23 -17.21 -14.74
N LEU A 629 25.35 -17.16 -15.73
CA LEU A 629 23.91 -17.27 -15.59
C LEU A 629 23.44 -18.55 -16.27
N GLU A 630 22.37 -19.19 -15.78
CA GLU A 630 21.75 -20.38 -16.38
C GLU A 630 20.25 -20.16 -16.47
N VAL A 631 19.71 -20.08 -17.69
CA VAL A 631 18.28 -19.86 -17.91
C VAL A 631 17.52 -21.14 -17.55
N GLU A 632 16.61 -21.07 -16.57
CA GLU A 632 15.82 -22.24 -16.15
C GLU A 632 14.46 -22.32 -16.87
N TYR A 633 13.81 -21.18 -17.05
CA TYR A 633 12.48 -21.09 -17.66
C TYR A 633 12.38 -19.87 -18.58
N THR A 634 11.60 -20.01 -19.66
CA THR A 634 11.25 -18.92 -20.56
C THR A 634 9.77 -19.06 -20.97
N SER A 635 9.09 -17.94 -21.21
CA SER A 635 7.69 -17.94 -21.67
C SER A 635 7.57 -18.38 -23.13
N GLU A 636 8.52 -17.95 -23.96
CA GLU A 636 8.69 -18.33 -25.36
C GLU A 636 10.18 -18.56 -25.67
N GLU A 637 10.48 -19.29 -26.74
CA GLU A 637 11.84 -19.44 -27.26
C GLU A 637 12.13 -18.30 -28.28
N CYS A 638 12.83 -17.25 -27.83
CA CYS A 638 13.24 -16.14 -28.70
C CYS A 638 14.70 -16.30 -29.15
N GLY A 639 14.91 -16.70 -30.40
CA GLY A 639 16.24 -16.86 -30.99
C GLY A 639 17.13 -17.88 -30.23
N PRO A 640 18.32 -17.49 -29.74
CA PRO A 640 19.18 -18.38 -28.95
C PRO A 640 18.75 -18.50 -27.46
N PHE A 641 17.80 -17.68 -26.99
CA PHE A 641 17.36 -17.62 -25.60
C PHE A 641 16.33 -18.71 -25.31
N ARG A 642 16.73 -19.69 -24.48
CA ARG A 642 15.95 -20.90 -24.14
C ARG A 642 16.44 -21.51 -22.82
N PRO A 643 15.64 -22.39 -22.18
CA PRO A 643 16.09 -23.14 -21.02
C PRO A 643 17.42 -23.89 -21.28
N GLY A 644 18.35 -23.79 -20.35
CA GLY A 644 19.70 -24.36 -20.41
C GLY A 644 20.74 -23.48 -21.14
N LEU A 645 20.41 -22.27 -21.57
CA LEU A 645 21.40 -21.31 -22.06
C LEU A 645 22.26 -20.79 -20.89
N GLU A 646 23.58 -20.73 -21.07
CA GLU A 646 24.53 -20.28 -20.04
C GLU A 646 25.38 -19.07 -20.48
N PRO A 647 24.81 -17.84 -20.50
CA PRO A 647 25.58 -16.66 -20.86
C PRO A 647 26.42 -16.13 -19.67
N PRO A 648 27.44 -15.26 -19.94
CA PRO A 648 28.16 -14.60 -18.86
C PRO A 648 27.25 -13.62 -18.12
N LEU A 649 27.25 -13.66 -16.79
CA LEU A 649 26.36 -12.81 -15.97
C LEU A 649 26.63 -11.32 -16.25
N SER A 650 27.90 -10.92 -16.23
CA SER A 650 28.37 -9.55 -16.51
C SER A 650 28.02 -9.04 -17.92
N GLY A 651 27.76 -9.94 -18.86
CA GLY A 651 27.36 -9.59 -20.24
C GLY A 651 25.85 -9.42 -20.42
N THR A 652 25.05 -9.73 -19.40
CA THR A 652 23.58 -9.69 -19.47
C THR A 652 23.00 -8.60 -18.58
N TYR A 653 21.79 -8.15 -18.88
CA TYR A 653 21.06 -7.19 -18.03
C TYR A 653 20.79 -7.73 -16.62
N CYS A 654 20.70 -9.06 -16.50
CA CYS A 654 20.65 -9.79 -15.25
C CYS A 654 21.81 -9.44 -14.29
N GLY A 655 23.00 -9.15 -14.80
CA GLY A 655 24.13 -8.73 -13.97
C GLY A 655 23.91 -7.39 -13.25
N ALA A 656 23.13 -6.49 -13.84
CA ALA A 656 22.76 -5.22 -13.20
C ALA A 656 21.63 -5.38 -12.17
N ALA A 657 20.74 -6.36 -12.39
CA ALA A 657 19.66 -6.66 -11.47
C ALA A 657 20.13 -7.46 -10.23
N TYR A 658 21.22 -8.21 -10.35
CA TYR A 658 21.76 -9.01 -9.24
C TYR A 658 22.25 -8.12 -8.08
N GLY A 659 21.66 -8.30 -6.89
CA GLY A 659 21.99 -7.53 -5.68
C GLY A 659 21.39 -6.11 -5.66
N ALA A 660 20.45 -5.79 -6.54
CA ALA A 660 19.67 -4.56 -6.47
C ALA A 660 18.45 -4.77 -5.55
N ASP A 661 18.21 -3.81 -4.64
CA ASP A 661 17.03 -3.82 -3.75
C ASP A 661 15.71 -3.57 -4.52
N ASP A 662 15.78 -2.83 -5.63
CA ASP A 662 14.63 -2.47 -6.46
C ASP A 662 14.71 -3.14 -7.85
N PRO A 663 13.57 -3.43 -8.50
CA PRO A 663 13.53 -3.95 -9.87
C PRO A 663 14.33 -3.08 -10.84
N MET A 664 15.26 -3.71 -11.56
CA MET A 664 16.10 -3.07 -12.56
C MET A 664 15.36 -2.89 -13.88
N THR A 665 15.51 -1.71 -14.49
CA THR A 665 14.84 -1.35 -15.75
C THR A 665 15.83 -0.81 -16.77
N ILE A 666 15.70 -1.23 -18.02
CA ILE A 666 16.48 -0.71 -19.17
C ILE A 666 15.51 -0.48 -20.32
N THR A 667 15.53 0.72 -20.90
CA THR A 667 14.65 1.11 -22.02
C THR A 667 15.41 1.52 -23.28
N ASP A 668 16.65 2.00 -23.13
CA ASP A 668 17.59 2.20 -24.24
C ASP A 668 18.96 1.63 -23.83
N PRO A 669 19.25 0.36 -24.17
CA PRO A 669 20.48 -0.29 -23.77
C PRO A 669 21.74 0.45 -24.24
N VAL A 670 21.72 1.09 -25.41
CA VAL A 670 22.92 1.76 -25.94
C VAL A 670 23.16 3.07 -25.20
N ALA A 671 22.12 3.87 -24.98
CA ALA A 671 22.23 5.13 -24.23
C ALA A 671 22.57 4.90 -22.75
N GLU A 672 22.07 3.81 -22.16
CA GLU A 672 22.27 3.45 -20.75
C GLU A 672 23.58 2.66 -20.51
N GLY A 673 24.34 2.33 -21.56
CA GLY A 673 25.65 1.69 -21.45
C GLY A 673 25.64 0.16 -21.30
N TYR A 674 24.54 -0.47 -21.74
CA TYR A 674 24.31 -1.91 -21.76
C TYR A 674 24.29 -2.48 -23.20
N ASP A 675 25.30 -2.12 -24.02
CA ASP A 675 25.51 -2.62 -25.39
C ASP A 675 26.26 -3.97 -25.44
N GLY A 676 26.12 -4.79 -24.39
CA GLY A 676 26.84 -6.06 -24.21
C GLY A 676 26.17 -7.27 -24.87
N TYR A 677 26.39 -8.46 -24.31
CA TYR A 677 25.89 -9.73 -24.85
C TYR A 677 24.36 -9.77 -24.99
N ALA A 678 23.62 -9.23 -24.00
CA ALA A 678 22.15 -9.17 -24.09
C ALA A 678 21.65 -8.34 -25.29
N TYR A 679 22.28 -7.21 -25.57
CA TYR A 679 21.92 -6.37 -26.73
C TYR A 679 22.45 -6.96 -28.05
N GLU A 680 23.77 -7.19 -28.15
CA GLU A 680 24.41 -7.56 -29.42
C GLU A 680 24.11 -8.99 -29.88
N VAL A 681 23.91 -9.92 -28.94
CA VAL A 681 23.78 -11.36 -29.25
C VAL A 681 22.34 -11.84 -29.11
N LEU A 682 21.63 -11.40 -28.06
CA LEU A 682 20.23 -11.79 -27.84
C LEU A 682 19.25 -10.82 -28.51
N GLY A 683 19.68 -9.60 -28.85
CA GLY A 683 18.86 -8.61 -29.54
C GLY A 683 17.83 -7.94 -28.64
N PHE A 684 18.01 -7.99 -27.33
CA PHE A 684 17.05 -7.41 -26.39
C PHE A 684 17.18 -5.89 -26.35
N GLU A 685 16.08 -5.18 -26.59
CA GLU A 685 16.04 -3.71 -26.63
C GLU A 685 15.40 -3.10 -25.37
N ALA A 686 14.68 -3.87 -24.56
CA ALA A 686 14.23 -3.43 -23.22
C ALA A 686 14.26 -4.57 -22.20
N TYR A 687 14.38 -4.23 -20.92
CA TYR A 687 14.47 -5.19 -19.81
C TYR A 687 13.82 -4.66 -18.53
N LEU A 688 13.11 -5.54 -17.84
CA LEU A 688 12.56 -5.32 -16.51
C LEU A 688 12.80 -6.58 -15.69
N GLY A 689 13.58 -6.52 -14.60
CA GLY A 689 13.92 -7.71 -13.82
C GLY A 689 14.18 -7.45 -12.34
N THR A 690 13.89 -8.45 -11.51
CA THR A 690 14.09 -8.41 -10.05
C THR A 690 14.94 -9.59 -9.58
N HIS A 691 15.69 -9.36 -8.50
CA HIS A 691 16.52 -10.35 -7.82
C HIS A 691 15.70 -11.09 -6.78
N ILE A 692 15.78 -12.42 -6.85
CA ILE A 692 15.11 -13.34 -5.96
C ILE A 692 16.19 -14.04 -5.14
N GLU A 693 16.30 -13.62 -3.89
CA GLU A 693 17.03 -14.37 -2.89
C GLU A 693 16.26 -15.64 -2.53
N VAL A 694 16.97 -16.76 -2.43
CA VAL A 694 16.40 -18.06 -2.05
C VAL A 694 17.21 -18.59 -0.88
N ASP A 695 16.56 -18.83 0.26
CA ASP A 695 17.18 -19.22 1.54
C ASP A 695 18.21 -20.36 1.43
N SER A 696 18.02 -21.27 0.47
CA SER A 696 18.93 -22.38 0.26
C SER A 696 19.08 -22.71 -1.23
N GLY A 697 20.16 -22.22 -1.84
CA GLY A 697 20.53 -22.50 -3.23
C GLY A 697 21.31 -21.33 -3.82
N HIS A 698 21.35 -21.27 -5.14
CA HIS A 698 21.77 -20.07 -5.85
C HIS A 698 20.57 -19.13 -5.96
N ASP A 699 20.83 -17.83 -6.10
CA ASP A 699 19.78 -16.85 -6.34
C ASP A 699 19.15 -17.02 -7.71
N ARG A 700 17.97 -16.44 -7.87
CA ARG A 700 17.27 -16.35 -9.14
C ARG A 700 17.12 -14.90 -9.57
N LEU A 701 17.00 -14.72 -10.88
CA LEU A 701 16.54 -13.50 -11.49
C LEU A 701 15.26 -13.81 -12.24
N PHE A 702 14.22 -13.04 -11.97
CA PHE A 702 12.93 -13.12 -12.65
C PHE A 702 12.74 -11.83 -13.45
N PHE A 703 12.53 -11.96 -14.75
CA PHE A 703 12.63 -10.83 -15.66
C PHE A 703 11.77 -10.97 -16.90
N PHE A 704 11.59 -9.85 -17.57
CA PHE A 704 10.90 -9.69 -18.83
C PHE A 704 11.74 -8.86 -19.80
N THR A 705 11.65 -9.16 -21.08
CA THR A 705 12.44 -8.50 -22.13
C THR A 705 11.74 -8.59 -23.49
N THR A 706 12.13 -7.73 -24.42
CA THR A 706 11.63 -7.68 -25.81
C THR A 706 12.78 -7.37 -26.77
N THR A 707 12.62 -7.73 -28.04
CA THR A 707 13.50 -7.31 -29.13
C THR A 707 13.08 -6.02 -29.81
N GLU A 708 11.95 -5.42 -29.39
CA GLU A 708 11.46 -4.16 -29.95
C GLU A 708 11.79 -2.97 -29.03
N PRO A 709 12.13 -1.80 -29.59
CA PRO A 709 12.43 -0.62 -28.80
C PRO A 709 11.18 -0.15 -28.06
N ARG A 710 11.33 0.14 -26.78
CA ARG A 710 10.25 0.70 -25.97
C ARG A 710 10.32 2.23 -25.99
N ALA A 711 9.23 2.89 -26.38
CA ALA A 711 9.19 4.35 -26.47
C ALA A 711 9.08 5.06 -25.10
N ARG A 712 8.53 4.38 -24.08
CA ARG A 712 8.28 4.95 -22.73
C ARG A 712 9.09 4.24 -21.64
N PRO A 713 9.49 4.95 -20.57
CA PRO A 713 10.06 4.33 -19.39
C PRO A 713 9.04 3.43 -18.66
N PHE A 714 9.54 2.48 -17.87
CA PHE A 714 8.70 1.71 -16.96
C PHE A 714 8.19 2.56 -15.80
N THR A 715 6.92 2.37 -15.46
CA THR A 715 6.23 3.01 -14.34
C THR A 715 6.56 2.32 -13.01
N ASP A 716 6.38 3.03 -11.89
CA ASP A 716 6.55 2.44 -10.55
C ASP A 716 5.53 1.32 -10.26
N ALA A 717 4.34 1.40 -10.88
CA ALA A 717 3.33 0.35 -10.80
C ALA A 717 3.81 -0.95 -11.47
N GLU A 718 4.45 -0.86 -12.64
CA GLU A 718 5.04 -2.02 -13.34
C GLU A 718 6.17 -2.65 -12.50
N ARG A 719 7.06 -1.83 -11.92
CA ARG A 719 8.13 -2.31 -11.01
C ARG A 719 7.55 -3.02 -9.79
N THR A 720 6.57 -2.40 -9.12
CA THR A 720 5.92 -2.98 -7.94
C THR A 720 5.24 -4.32 -8.28
N PHE A 721 4.59 -4.41 -9.45
CA PHE A 721 3.95 -5.64 -9.87
C PHE A 721 4.97 -6.77 -10.14
N LEU A 722 6.10 -6.45 -10.77
CA LEU A 722 7.21 -7.39 -10.94
C LEU A 722 7.74 -7.88 -9.59
N ASP A 723 7.94 -6.97 -8.63
CA ASP A 723 8.46 -7.31 -7.31
C ASP A 723 7.52 -8.26 -6.56
N LEU A 724 6.20 -8.00 -6.58
CA LEU A 724 5.20 -8.89 -6.00
C LEU A 724 5.22 -10.29 -6.63
N MET A 725 5.40 -10.38 -7.96
CA MET A 725 5.57 -11.67 -8.63
C MET A 725 6.88 -12.36 -8.18
N GLY A 726 7.98 -11.61 -8.08
CA GLY A 726 9.27 -12.11 -7.61
C GLY A 726 9.19 -12.67 -6.18
N GLN A 727 8.54 -11.97 -5.27
CA GLN A 727 8.30 -12.42 -3.89
C GLN A 727 7.48 -13.72 -3.85
N TRP A 728 6.44 -13.85 -4.69
CA TRP A 728 5.69 -15.09 -4.79
C TRP A 728 6.56 -16.25 -5.32
N VAL A 729 7.38 -15.98 -6.35
CA VAL A 729 8.30 -16.99 -6.90
C VAL A 729 9.30 -17.44 -5.83
N SER A 730 9.88 -16.51 -5.06
CA SER A 730 10.77 -16.83 -3.91
C SER A 730 10.08 -17.80 -2.94
N TYR A 731 8.90 -17.40 -2.45
CA TYR A 731 8.11 -18.19 -1.51
C TYR A 731 7.80 -19.60 -2.04
N GLU A 732 7.37 -19.72 -3.30
CA GLU A 732 6.99 -21.01 -3.86
C GLU A 732 8.22 -21.91 -4.11
N LEU A 733 9.38 -21.34 -4.47
CA LEU A 733 10.64 -22.09 -4.58
C LEU A 733 11.07 -22.67 -3.23
N GLU A 734 11.03 -21.87 -2.17
CA GLU A 734 11.36 -22.30 -0.80
C GLU A 734 10.39 -23.36 -0.30
N ARG A 735 9.09 -23.13 -0.52
CA ARG A 735 8.03 -24.08 -0.17
C ARG A 735 8.22 -25.43 -0.88
N ARG A 736 8.56 -25.43 -2.18
CA ARG A 736 8.86 -26.65 -2.93
C ARG A 736 10.07 -27.38 -2.37
N LYS A 737 11.16 -26.67 -2.08
CA LYS A 737 12.36 -27.28 -1.51
C LYS A 737 12.09 -27.87 -0.13
N HIS A 738 11.36 -27.15 0.73
CA HIS A 738 10.95 -27.65 2.04
C HIS A 738 10.11 -28.93 1.93
N ARG A 739 9.11 -28.95 1.04
CA ARG A 739 8.28 -30.12 0.79
C ARG A 739 9.09 -31.31 0.29
N GLN A 740 10.00 -31.10 -0.66
CA GLN A 740 10.85 -32.15 -1.20
C GLN A 740 11.76 -32.76 -0.13
N SER A 741 12.38 -31.94 0.73
CA SER A 741 13.21 -32.44 1.83
C SER A 741 12.39 -33.22 2.86
N GLN A 742 11.17 -32.79 3.17
CA GLN A 742 10.25 -33.54 4.05
C GLN A 742 9.83 -34.88 3.44
N GLU A 743 9.49 -34.91 2.14
CA GLU A 743 9.13 -36.15 1.44
C GLU A 743 10.28 -37.16 1.46
N LYS A 744 11.50 -36.73 1.12
CA LYS A 744 12.70 -37.59 1.20
C LYS A 744 12.95 -38.09 2.63
N LEU A 745 12.74 -37.23 3.63
CA LEU A 745 12.88 -37.61 5.03
C LEU A 745 11.88 -38.73 5.40
N TYR A 746 10.62 -38.60 5.01
CA TYR A 746 9.62 -39.65 5.21
C TYR A 746 9.97 -40.93 4.46
N GLU A 747 10.46 -40.85 3.22
CA GLU A 747 10.92 -42.00 2.45
C GLU A 747 12.04 -42.76 3.18
N ILE A 748 13.10 -42.06 3.60
CA ILE A 748 14.23 -42.67 4.32
C ILE A 748 13.79 -43.31 5.64
N THR A 749 12.98 -42.59 6.42
CA THR A 749 12.59 -43.03 7.76
C THR A 749 11.61 -44.21 7.72
N ALA A 750 10.70 -44.23 6.74
CA ALA A 750 9.70 -45.28 6.58
C ALA A 750 10.20 -46.54 5.86
N ASP A 751 11.34 -46.48 5.16
CA ASP A 751 11.89 -47.63 4.43
C ASP A 751 12.29 -48.76 5.42
N SER A 752 11.64 -49.91 5.34
CA SER A 752 11.92 -51.05 6.23
C SER A 752 13.15 -51.86 5.83
N ASP A 753 13.67 -51.66 4.61
CA ASP A 753 14.80 -52.43 4.08
C ASP A 753 16.15 -51.84 4.51
N LEU A 754 16.17 -50.56 4.92
CA LEU A 754 17.37 -49.88 5.41
C LEU A 754 17.60 -50.13 6.92
N SER A 755 18.84 -50.43 7.28
CA SER A 755 19.28 -50.48 8.68
C SER A 755 19.34 -49.08 9.33
N PHE A 756 19.37 -49.02 10.66
CA PHE A 756 19.52 -47.75 11.40
C PHE A 756 20.75 -46.94 10.93
N ASP A 757 21.87 -47.62 10.70
CA ASP A 757 23.11 -46.99 10.25
C ASP A 757 22.94 -46.39 8.85
N GLU A 758 22.34 -47.14 7.91
CA GLU A 758 22.08 -46.66 6.54
C GLU A 758 21.10 -45.48 6.53
N LYS A 759 20.02 -45.57 7.30
CA LYS A 759 19.08 -44.45 7.45
C LYS A 759 19.75 -43.21 8.00
N THR A 760 20.57 -43.36 9.04
CA THR A 760 21.33 -42.25 9.63
C THR A 760 22.25 -41.60 8.60
N GLU A 761 22.96 -42.38 7.78
CA GLU A 761 23.80 -41.86 6.72
C GLU A 761 23.00 -41.07 5.66
N HIS A 762 21.86 -41.62 5.21
CA HIS A 762 20.98 -40.93 4.26
C HIS A 762 20.40 -39.64 4.83
N LEU A 763 20.05 -39.63 6.13
CA LEU A 763 19.57 -38.43 6.82
C LEU A 763 20.65 -37.36 6.95
N LEU A 764 21.88 -37.75 7.28
CA LEU A 764 23.01 -36.82 7.36
C LEU A 764 23.30 -36.20 5.99
N ASP A 765 23.25 -36.98 4.90
CA ASP A 765 23.42 -36.42 3.55
C ASP A 765 22.28 -35.49 3.14
N LEU A 766 21.02 -35.88 3.40
CA LEU A 766 19.85 -35.05 3.11
C LEU A 766 19.91 -33.71 3.85
N ALA A 767 20.31 -33.74 5.12
CA ALA A 767 20.46 -32.54 5.95
C ALA A 767 21.65 -31.67 5.51
N ARG A 768 22.80 -32.27 5.16
CA ARG A 768 23.94 -31.53 4.58
C ARG A 768 23.54 -30.78 3.30
N GLU A 769 22.83 -31.44 2.40
CA GLU A 769 22.34 -30.83 1.15
C GLU A 769 21.29 -29.73 1.44
N ARG A 770 20.39 -29.95 2.41
CA ARG A 770 19.34 -28.99 2.75
C ARG A 770 19.89 -27.75 3.45
N PHE A 771 20.81 -27.92 4.39
CA PHE A 771 21.44 -26.84 5.14
C PHE A 771 22.59 -26.20 4.37
N ASP A 772 23.04 -26.81 3.27
CA ASP A 772 24.20 -26.36 2.50
C ASP A 772 25.42 -26.24 3.43
N LEU A 773 25.76 -27.37 4.06
CA LEU A 773 26.87 -27.50 4.99
C LEU A 773 27.72 -28.69 4.58
N GLU A 774 29.04 -28.52 4.60
CA GLU A 774 29.97 -29.55 4.15
C GLU A 774 29.89 -30.84 4.96
N MET A 775 29.72 -30.75 6.29
CA MET A 775 29.90 -31.87 7.20
C MET A 775 28.65 -32.17 8.05
N GLY A 776 28.43 -33.43 8.36
CA GLY A 776 27.35 -33.91 9.26
C GLY A 776 27.84 -35.01 10.20
N PHE A 777 27.32 -35.02 11.44
CA PHE A 777 27.78 -35.89 12.53
C PHE A 777 26.62 -36.36 13.39
N LEU A 778 26.66 -37.64 13.79
CA LEU A 778 25.95 -38.17 14.95
C LEU A 778 26.97 -38.52 16.03
N LEU A 779 26.79 -37.93 17.21
CA LEU A 779 27.71 -38.04 18.33
C LEU A 779 27.03 -38.70 19.54
N GLU A 780 27.68 -39.67 20.15
CA GLU A 780 27.29 -40.32 21.41
C GLU A 780 28.06 -39.71 22.58
N LYS A 781 27.36 -39.40 23.67
CA LYS A 781 27.93 -38.88 24.91
C LYS A 781 28.47 -40.03 25.78
N GLN A 782 29.79 -40.07 26.00
CA GLN A 782 30.44 -41.01 26.92
C GLN A 782 31.09 -40.26 28.09
N GLY A 783 30.36 -40.14 29.20
CA GLY A 783 30.80 -39.35 30.35
C GLY A 783 30.83 -37.86 30.02
N ASP A 784 32.03 -37.27 30.00
CA ASP A 784 32.30 -35.88 29.58
C ASP A 784 32.84 -35.76 28.14
N GLU A 785 33.11 -36.88 27.45
CA GLU A 785 33.63 -36.91 26.07
C GLU A 785 32.50 -37.25 25.07
N PHE A 786 32.70 -36.88 23.80
CA PHE A 786 31.82 -37.30 22.71
C PHE A 786 32.54 -38.25 21.77
N ARG A 787 31.85 -39.29 21.34
CA ARG A 787 32.29 -40.28 20.36
C ARG A 787 31.53 -40.08 19.06
N VAL A 788 32.24 -40.00 17.93
CA VAL A 788 31.63 -40.02 16.61
C VAL A 788 31.04 -41.40 16.33
N VAL A 789 29.72 -41.47 16.19
CA VAL A 789 28.97 -42.67 15.83
C VAL A 789 28.89 -42.79 14.31
N LYS A 790 28.46 -41.71 13.66
CA LYS A 790 28.37 -41.57 12.20
C LYS A 790 28.82 -40.20 11.75
N THR A 791 29.37 -40.11 10.54
CA THR A 791 29.74 -38.84 9.92
C THR A 791 29.64 -38.90 8.40
N ARG A 792 29.41 -37.74 7.77
CA ARG A 792 29.39 -37.54 6.32
C ARG A 792 30.10 -36.25 5.96
N GLY A 793 30.81 -36.24 4.83
CA GLY A 793 31.46 -35.03 4.31
C GLY A 793 32.81 -34.67 4.91
N THR A 794 33.44 -35.58 5.65
CA THR A 794 34.73 -35.35 6.31
C THR A 794 35.56 -36.64 6.35
N ASP A 795 36.88 -36.50 6.50
CA ASP A 795 37.84 -37.61 6.64
C ASP A 795 37.92 -38.17 8.08
N LEU A 796 37.08 -37.69 9.00
CA LEU A 796 37.04 -38.16 10.39
C LEU A 796 36.57 -39.62 10.50
N GLU A 797 37.38 -40.48 11.11
CA GLU A 797 37.05 -41.91 11.28
C GLU A 797 36.03 -42.16 12.42
N GLU A 798 35.02 -42.99 12.14
CA GLU A 798 34.05 -43.47 13.14
C GLU A 798 34.78 -44.11 14.34
N GLY A 799 34.41 -43.70 15.56
CA GLY A 799 34.97 -44.25 16.79
C GLY A 799 36.38 -43.81 17.20
N VAL A 800 37.07 -42.96 16.41
CA VAL A 800 38.47 -42.54 16.68
C VAL A 800 38.59 -41.16 17.32
N ALA A 801 37.72 -40.21 16.98
CA ALA A 801 37.77 -38.86 17.55
C ALA A 801 37.03 -38.80 18.89
N ARG A 802 37.79 -38.69 19.99
CA ARG A 802 37.27 -38.22 21.29
C ARG A 802 37.35 -36.70 21.30
N LEU A 803 36.23 -36.04 20.99
CA LEU A 803 36.17 -34.59 21.07
C LEU A 803 36.33 -34.20 22.55
N SER A 804 37.42 -33.50 22.87
CA SER A 804 37.84 -33.15 24.22
C SER A 804 36.69 -32.56 25.05
N ALA A 805 36.58 -33.07 26.27
CA ALA A 805 35.65 -32.68 27.34
C ALA A 805 35.84 -31.24 27.89
N ASN A 806 36.40 -30.31 27.11
CA ASN A 806 36.64 -28.95 27.59
C ASN A 806 35.30 -28.24 27.86
N PRO A 807 35.15 -27.45 28.94
CA PRO A 807 33.95 -26.65 29.16
C PRO A 807 33.87 -25.59 28.06
N GLY A 808 33.08 -25.83 27.01
CA GLY A 808 32.95 -24.89 25.89
C GLY A 808 32.57 -25.50 24.55
N ASN A 809 32.87 -26.79 24.31
CA ASN A 809 32.70 -27.40 22.98
C ASN A 809 31.24 -27.32 22.49
N TYR A 810 31.05 -27.15 21.17
CA TYR A 810 29.75 -26.83 20.57
C TYR A 810 28.68 -27.88 20.94
N CYS A 811 29.06 -29.15 20.86
CA CYS A 811 28.19 -30.29 21.14
C CYS A 811 27.71 -30.31 22.60
N LYS A 812 28.57 -29.94 23.56
CA LYS A 812 28.22 -29.83 24.99
C LYS A 812 27.20 -28.72 25.21
N ARG A 813 27.30 -27.61 24.47
CA ARG A 813 26.30 -26.53 24.53
C ARG A 813 24.97 -27.02 23.95
N THR A 814 25.00 -27.66 22.78
CA THR A 814 23.82 -28.23 22.11
C THR A 814 23.01 -29.14 23.03
N ILE A 815 23.65 -30.09 23.71
CA ILE A 815 22.93 -31.02 24.60
C ILE A 815 22.38 -30.37 25.88
N THR A 816 22.86 -29.17 26.24
CA THR A 816 22.35 -28.41 27.39
C THR A 816 21.23 -27.45 27.02
N MET A 817 21.04 -27.17 25.74
CA MET A 817 19.99 -26.29 25.24
C MET A 817 18.65 -27.04 25.12
N GLU A 818 17.55 -26.32 25.29
CA GLU A 818 16.22 -26.88 25.04
C GLU A 818 15.89 -26.97 23.55
N THR A 819 16.37 -26.00 22.78
CA THR A 819 16.18 -25.84 21.33
C THR A 819 17.45 -26.16 20.54
N PRO A 820 17.33 -26.40 19.22
CA PRO A 820 18.46 -26.40 18.31
C PRO A 820 19.37 -25.17 18.47
N LEU A 821 20.66 -25.36 18.20
CA LEU A 821 21.71 -24.34 18.31
C LEU A 821 22.34 -24.11 16.94
N GLY A 822 22.26 -22.88 16.43
CA GLY A 822 22.91 -22.44 15.19
C GLY A 822 23.92 -21.32 15.47
N VAL A 823 25.02 -21.33 14.74
CA VAL A 823 26.07 -20.31 14.74
C VAL A 823 26.61 -20.18 13.31
N GLU A 824 26.39 -19.03 12.69
CA GLU A 824 26.78 -18.69 11.33
C GLU A 824 28.28 -18.39 11.23
N ASP A 825 28.79 -17.61 12.19
CA ASP A 825 30.19 -17.26 12.32
C ASP A 825 30.64 -17.43 13.79
N VAL A 826 31.42 -18.47 14.01
CA VAL A 826 32.02 -18.84 15.28
C VAL A 826 32.93 -17.73 15.83
N THR A 827 33.59 -16.96 14.97
CA THR A 827 34.46 -15.84 15.39
C THR A 827 33.63 -14.66 15.90
N ALA A 828 32.49 -14.37 15.26
CA ALA A 828 31.58 -13.30 15.66
C ALA A 828 30.99 -13.53 17.07
N VAL A 829 30.73 -14.78 17.44
CA VAL A 829 30.22 -15.16 18.77
C VAL A 829 31.32 -15.43 19.81
N GLY A 830 32.59 -15.23 19.47
CA GLY A 830 33.74 -15.38 20.36
C GLY A 830 34.06 -16.83 20.74
N TRP A 831 33.83 -17.76 19.81
CA TRP A 831 34.10 -19.19 19.99
C TRP A 831 35.38 -19.64 19.26
N ASP A 832 36.16 -18.70 18.74
CA ASP A 832 37.45 -18.88 18.06
C ASP A 832 38.55 -19.48 18.97
N ASP A 833 38.38 -19.34 20.28
CA ASP A 833 39.24 -19.98 21.28
C ASP A 833 38.86 -21.45 21.60
N ASP A 834 37.79 -21.99 20.99
CA ASP A 834 37.35 -23.37 21.21
C ASP A 834 38.33 -24.37 20.55
N PRO A 835 38.68 -25.49 21.24
CA PRO A 835 39.53 -26.52 20.65
C PRO A 835 39.00 -27.08 19.32
N LEU A 836 37.68 -27.14 19.11
CA LEU A 836 37.10 -27.62 17.86
C LEU A 836 37.36 -26.67 16.69
N TYR A 837 37.28 -25.36 16.91
CA TYR A 837 37.71 -24.37 15.93
C TYR A 837 39.20 -24.51 15.62
N ARG A 838 40.05 -24.61 16.65
CA ARG A 838 41.50 -24.68 16.44
C ARG A 838 41.99 -25.98 15.80
N GLU A 839 41.28 -27.07 15.98
CA GLU A 839 41.68 -28.41 15.53
C GLU A 839 41.05 -28.79 14.17
N TYR A 840 39.82 -28.34 13.92
CA TYR A 840 39.03 -28.73 12.75
C TYR A 840 38.54 -27.55 11.90
N ASP A 841 38.89 -26.31 12.29
CA ASP A 841 38.57 -25.06 11.58
C ASP A 841 37.06 -24.85 11.39
N LEU A 842 36.21 -25.33 12.31
CA LEU A 842 34.75 -25.28 12.16
C LEU A 842 34.22 -23.84 12.33
N GLY A 843 34.12 -23.08 11.23
CA GLY A 843 33.65 -21.70 11.18
C GLY A 843 32.15 -21.49 11.38
N CYS A 844 31.32 -22.51 11.09
CA CYS A 844 29.89 -22.47 11.35
C CYS A 844 29.37 -23.80 11.94
N TYR A 845 28.25 -23.75 12.67
CA TYR A 845 27.71 -24.91 13.40
C TYR A 845 26.18 -24.88 13.50
N LEU A 846 25.53 -26.02 13.27
CA LEU A 846 24.10 -26.23 13.50
C LEU A 846 23.87 -27.60 14.16
N GLY A 847 23.21 -27.68 15.32
CA GLY A 847 23.01 -28.94 16.01
C GLY A 847 21.80 -29.02 16.93
N THR A 848 21.29 -30.23 17.16
CA THR A 848 20.25 -30.52 18.15
C THR A 848 20.60 -31.74 19.00
N LYS A 849 19.96 -31.85 20.16
CA LYS A 849 20.15 -32.97 21.09
C LYS A 849 19.41 -34.23 20.62
N VAL A 850 19.96 -35.39 20.96
CA VAL A 850 19.36 -36.71 20.71
C VAL A 850 19.26 -37.46 22.04
N THR A 851 18.16 -38.19 22.25
CA THR A 851 17.84 -38.91 23.51
C THR A 851 17.49 -40.37 23.25
N ASP A 852 17.77 -41.27 24.18
CA ASP A 852 17.54 -42.74 24.05
C ASP A 852 16.51 -43.30 25.06
N GLY A 853 15.65 -42.45 25.61
CA GLY A 853 14.65 -42.81 26.63
C GLY A 853 15.18 -42.86 28.07
N ASP A 854 16.48 -43.17 28.27
CA ASP A 854 17.16 -43.16 29.57
C ASP A 854 17.89 -41.83 29.86
N GLY A 855 18.05 -40.97 28.84
CA GLY A 855 18.55 -39.61 29.00
C GLY A 855 19.02 -38.99 27.69
N VAL A 856 20.01 -38.10 27.79
CA VAL A 856 20.69 -37.52 26.62
C VAL A 856 21.67 -38.56 26.06
N TYR A 857 21.36 -39.08 24.88
CA TYR A 857 22.25 -39.94 24.11
C TYR A 857 23.45 -39.14 23.58
N GLY A 858 23.21 -37.95 23.03
CA GLY A 858 24.25 -37.09 22.48
C GLY A 858 23.68 -35.98 21.59
N SER A 859 24.28 -35.74 20.43
CA SER A 859 23.83 -34.70 19.49
C SER A 859 23.97 -35.11 18.04
N VAL A 860 23.07 -34.63 17.19
CA VAL A 860 23.25 -34.59 15.74
C VAL A 860 23.61 -33.16 15.34
N CYS A 861 24.67 -32.99 14.56
CA CYS A 861 25.14 -31.65 14.18
C CYS A 861 25.79 -31.61 12.80
N PHE A 862 25.80 -30.42 12.23
CA PHE A 862 26.28 -30.08 10.91
C PHE A 862 27.19 -28.86 11.02
N ALA A 863 28.23 -28.80 10.19
CA ALA A 863 29.23 -27.76 10.28
C ALA A 863 29.94 -27.55 8.94
N ASP A 864 30.59 -26.39 8.82
CA ASP A 864 31.46 -26.04 7.71
C ASP A 864 32.77 -25.45 8.27
N THR A 865 33.81 -25.43 7.43
CA THR A 865 35.09 -24.82 7.79
C THR A 865 35.06 -23.28 7.67
N GLY A 866 34.23 -22.75 6.76
CA GLY A 866 33.98 -21.31 6.64
C GLY A 866 32.91 -20.79 7.60
N GLY A 867 32.93 -19.48 7.86
CA GLY A 867 31.73 -18.78 8.32
C GLY A 867 30.71 -18.69 7.17
N ARG A 868 29.44 -18.50 7.51
CA ARG A 868 28.34 -18.39 6.55
C ARG A 868 27.87 -16.94 6.47
N ASP A 869 27.68 -16.43 5.25
CA ASP A 869 27.21 -15.06 5.03
C ASP A 869 25.70 -14.87 5.27
N ARG A 870 24.95 -15.97 5.41
CA ARG A 870 23.49 -15.98 5.66
C ARG A 870 23.14 -16.67 6.99
N GLU A 871 22.07 -16.20 7.62
CA GLU A 871 21.52 -16.77 8.86
C GLU A 871 20.83 -18.12 8.65
N PHE A 872 20.76 -18.94 9.70
CA PHE A 872 19.92 -20.13 9.69
C PHE A 872 18.44 -19.76 9.84
N THR A 873 17.60 -20.37 9.02
CA THR A 873 16.15 -20.07 8.97
C THR A 873 15.38 -20.86 10.03
N ASP A 874 14.17 -20.41 10.39
CA ASP A 874 13.26 -21.18 11.24
C ASP A 874 12.95 -22.57 10.66
N ALA A 875 12.89 -22.66 9.32
CA ALA A 875 12.69 -23.92 8.62
C ALA A 875 13.89 -24.88 8.78
N ASP A 876 15.11 -24.36 8.88
CA ASP A 876 16.31 -25.17 9.13
C ASP A 876 16.29 -25.77 10.53
N TYR A 877 15.97 -24.95 11.54
CA TYR A 877 15.83 -25.42 12.92
C TYR A 877 14.72 -26.46 13.06
N ALA A 878 13.56 -26.23 12.44
CA ALA A 878 12.45 -27.19 12.46
C ALA A 878 12.82 -28.53 11.80
N PHE A 879 13.53 -28.48 10.66
CA PHE A 879 13.97 -29.69 9.97
C PHE A 879 15.02 -30.47 10.78
N LEU A 880 15.99 -29.76 11.38
CA LEU A 880 16.99 -30.35 12.27
C LEU A 880 16.35 -31.03 13.48
N ASP A 881 15.36 -30.37 14.10
CA ASP A 881 14.67 -30.93 15.25
C ASP A 881 13.89 -32.20 14.88
N LEU A 882 13.29 -32.25 13.69
CA LEU A 882 12.57 -33.43 13.22
C LEU A 882 13.50 -34.63 12.99
N ILE A 883 14.73 -34.39 12.49
CA ILE A 883 15.79 -35.41 12.43
C ILE A 883 16.19 -35.86 13.84
N GLY A 884 16.41 -34.92 14.75
CA GLY A 884 16.77 -35.22 16.14
C GLY A 884 15.71 -36.06 16.87
N GLN A 885 14.44 -35.74 16.66
CA GLN A 885 13.29 -36.48 17.19
C GLN A 885 13.22 -37.90 16.59
N TRP A 886 13.40 -38.05 15.28
CA TRP A 886 13.41 -39.37 14.65
C TRP A 886 14.55 -40.25 15.16
N LEU A 887 15.78 -39.71 15.22
CA LEU A 887 16.94 -40.43 15.76
C LEU A 887 16.69 -40.85 17.20
N SER A 888 16.09 -39.98 18.01
CA SER A 888 15.76 -40.27 19.40
C SER A 888 14.75 -41.40 19.54
N TYR A 889 13.70 -41.38 18.71
CA TYR A 889 12.67 -42.42 18.68
C TYR A 889 13.25 -43.79 18.29
N GLU A 890 14.08 -43.84 17.24
CA GLU A 890 14.62 -45.11 16.75
C GLU A 890 15.62 -45.71 17.74
N LEU A 891 16.44 -44.88 18.41
CA LEU A 891 17.34 -45.31 19.49
C LEU A 891 16.57 -45.86 20.70
N GLU A 892 15.49 -45.20 21.12
CA GLU A 892 14.66 -45.69 22.22
C GLU A 892 13.98 -47.04 21.87
N ARG A 893 13.53 -47.19 20.62
CA ARG A 893 12.92 -48.44 20.13
C ARG A 893 13.92 -49.60 20.19
N ASP A 894 15.14 -49.38 19.71
CA ASP A 894 16.20 -50.39 19.65
C ASP A 894 16.64 -50.84 21.07
N GLU A 895 16.76 -49.93 22.04
CA GLU A 895 17.07 -50.33 23.43
C GLU A 895 15.91 -51.10 24.08
N ARG A 896 14.65 -50.72 23.79
CA ARG A 896 13.47 -51.46 24.27
C ARG A 896 13.45 -52.89 23.75
N GLU A 897 13.76 -53.10 22.47
CA GLU A 897 13.81 -54.42 21.84
C GLU A 897 14.90 -55.30 22.48
N ARG A 898 16.12 -54.78 22.61
CA ARG A 898 17.22 -55.51 23.29
C ARG A 898 16.89 -55.85 24.74
N ARG A 899 16.17 -54.97 25.45
CA ARG A 899 15.75 -55.23 26.84
C ARG A 899 14.73 -56.36 26.92
N LEU A 900 13.81 -56.43 25.95
CA LEU A 900 12.84 -57.52 25.84
C LEU A 900 13.53 -58.86 25.57
N GLU A 901 14.44 -58.90 24.59
CA GLU A 901 15.23 -60.10 24.26
C GLU A 901 15.98 -60.62 25.49
N ARG A 902 16.75 -59.77 26.17
CA ARG A 902 17.48 -60.13 27.40
C ARG A 902 16.54 -60.66 28.50
N SER A 903 15.32 -60.13 28.61
CA SER A 903 14.35 -60.63 29.59
C SER A 903 13.80 -62.00 29.21
N ASN A 904 13.58 -62.26 27.92
CA ASN A 904 13.05 -63.51 27.42
C ASN A 904 14.06 -64.65 27.60
N GLU A 905 15.33 -64.41 27.24
CA GLU A 905 16.44 -65.36 27.48
C GLU A 905 16.55 -65.76 28.96
N ARG A 906 16.39 -64.78 29.88
CA ARG A 906 16.42 -65.04 31.33
C ARG A 906 15.26 -65.89 31.82
N LEU A 907 14.08 -65.75 31.21
CA LEU A 907 12.90 -66.55 31.55
C LEU A 907 13.09 -67.99 31.08
N GLU A 908 13.56 -68.18 29.84
CA GLU A 908 13.86 -69.49 29.27
C GLU A 908 14.88 -70.26 30.13
N GLU A 909 16.00 -69.62 30.48
CA GLU A 909 17.02 -70.23 31.33
C GLU A 909 16.49 -70.60 32.73
N SER A 910 15.60 -69.78 33.30
CA SER A 910 14.97 -70.08 34.59
C SER A 910 14.03 -71.28 34.52
N ASN A 911 13.34 -71.46 33.40
CA ASN A 911 12.39 -72.56 33.22
C ASN A 911 13.13 -73.90 33.09
N GLU A 912 14.18 -73.96 32.25
CA GLU A 912 15.02 -75.15 32.10
C GLU A 912 15.65 -75.62 33.42
N ARG A 913 16.10 -74.67 34.26
CA ARG A 913 16.68 -74.99 35.58
C ARG A 913 15.66 -75.62 36.53
N LEU A 914 14.41 -75.17 36.49
CA LEU A 914 13.34 -75.72 37.34
C LEU A 914 13.02 -77.17 36.95
N GLU A 915 12.95 -77.46 35.65
CA GLU A 915 12.71 -78.80 35.11
C GLU A 915 13.82 -79.80 35.50
N GLN A 916 15.09 -79.41 35.33
CA GLN A 916 16.23 -80.25 35.67
C GLN A 916 16.26 -80.60 37.17
N PHE A 917 15.87 -79.66 38.04
CA PHE A 917 15.77 -79.88 39.47
C PHE A 917 14.70 -80.94 39.82
N ALA A 918 13.50 -80.84 39.24
CA ALA A 918 12.41 -81.78 39.49
C ALA A 918 12.78 -83.22 39.06
N TYR A 919 13.47 -83.38 37.93
CA TYR A 919 13.93 -84.69 37.44
C TYR A 919 14.97 -85.33 38.36
N ALA A 920 16.01 -84.58 38.73
CA ALA A 920 17.09 -85.10 39.56
C ALA A 920 16.59 -85.51 40.95
N ALA A 921 15.74 -84.67 41.58
CA ALA A 921 15.17 -84.95 42.90
C ALA A 921 14.34 -86.25 42.91
N SER A 922 13.55 -86.51 41.86
CA SER A 922 12.68 -87.68 41.80
C SER A 922 13.45 -88.99 41.61
N HIS A 923 14.48 -88.99 40.76
CA HIS A 923 15.35 -90.16 40.57
C HIS A 923 16.04 -90.58 41.88
N ASP A 924 16.55 -89.60 42.63
CA ASP A 924 17.27 -89.86 43.87
C ASP A 924 16.36 -90.34 45.02
N LEU A 925 15.04 -90.09 44.93
CA LEU A 925 14.04 -90.58 45.89
C LEU A 925 13.54 -92.00 45.57
N GLN A 926 13.52 -92.42 44.30
CA GLN A 926 13.06 -93.76 43.89
C GLN A 926 14.01 -94.89 44.32
N GLU A 927 15.32 -94.66 44.23
CA GLU A 927 16.35 -95.67 44.57
C GLU A 927 16.27 -96.14 46.04
N PRO A 928 16.26 -95.25 47.06
CA PRO A 928 16.14 -95.68 48.46
C PRO A 928 14.78 -96.33 48.75
N LEU A 929 13.72 -95.87 48.10
CA LEU A 929 12.39 -96.43 48.30
C LEU A 929 12.26 -97.86 47.76
N ARG A 930 12.80 -98.13 46.57
CA ARG A 930 12.87 -99.48 45.99
C ARG A 930 13.60 -100.47 46.91
N MET A 931 14.64 -100.00 47.59
CA MET A 931 15.36 -100.80 48.59
C MET A 931 14.48 -101.11 49.80
N VAL A 932 13.74 -100.12 50.32
CA VAL A 932 12.79 -100.30 51.44
C VAL A 932 11.71 -101.33 51.09
N SER A 933 11.02 -101.17 49.94
CA SER A 933 9.98 -102.12 49.51
C SER A 933 10.52 -103.55 49.35
N SER A 934 11.71 -103.71 48.76
CA SER A 934 12.32 -105.03 48.54
C SER A 934 12.61 -105.77 49.86
N TYR A 935 13.08 -105.06 50.89
CA TYR A 935 13.33 -105.67 52.21
C TYR A 935 12.05 -106.00 52.96
N LEU A 936 11.00 -105.17 52.83
CA LEU A 936 9.70 -105.43 53.44
C LEU A 936 9.04 -106.68 52.81
N GLN A 937 9.06 -106.81 51.48
CA GLN A 937 8.58 -108.03 50.78
C GLN A 937 9.40 -109.28 51.12
N LEU A 938 10.71 -109.14 51.33
CA LEU A 938 11.57 -110.24 51.81
C LEU A 938 11.25 -110.67 53.25
N LEU A 939 10.89 -109.72 54.12
CA LEU A 939 10.42 -110.00 55.48
C LEU A 939 9.08 -110.74 55.45
N GLU A 940 8.15 -110.27 54.61
CA GLU A 940 6.82 -110.85 54.44
C GLU A 940 6.93 -112.30 53.97
N SER A 941 7.57 -112.53 52.82
CA SER A 941 7.72 -113.86 52.21
C SER A 941 8.48 -114.91 53.05
N ARG A 942 9.35 -114.48 54.00
CA ARG A 942 10.27 -115.39 54.71
C ARG A 942 9.89 -115.63 56.18
N TYR A 943 9.15 -114.71 56.78
CA TYR A 943 8.81 -114.74 58.20
C TYR A 943 7.29 -114.72 58.45
N GLU A 944 6.44 -114.84 57.42
CA GLU A 944 4.98 -114.98 57.51
C GLU A 944 4.56 -115.93 58.66
N ASP A 945 5.01 -117.19 58.63
CA ASP A 945 4.69 -118.21 59.66
C ASP A 945 5.28 -117.92 61.07
N ALA A 946 6.13 -116.91 61.22
CA ALA A 946 6.85 -116.58 62.46
C ALA A 946 6.41 -115.24 63.10
N LEU A 947 5.57 -114.46 62.41
CA LEU A 947 4.94 -113.25 62.93
C LEU A 947 3.64 -113.61 63.67
N ASP A 948 3.26 -112.81 64.66
CA ASP A 948 1.91 -112.85 65.21
C ASP A 948 0.99 -111.94 64.38
N ALA A 949 -0.33 -112.05 64.58
CA ALA A 949 -1.31 -111.30 63.80
C ALA A 949 -1.06 -109.77 63.80
N GLU A 950 -0.52 -109.23 64.91
CA GLU A 950 -0.18 -107.81 65.02
C GLU A 950 1.11 -107.48 64.21
N GLY A 951 2.09 -108.40 64.18
CA GLY A 951 3.29 -108.27 63.36
C GLY A 951 3.06 -108.41 61.85
N GLU A 952 2.11 -109.25 61.43
CA GLU A 952 1.65 -109.35 60.03
C GLU A 952 0.98 -108.04 59.59
N GLU A 953 0.05 -107.52 60.40
CA GLU A 953 -0.65 -106.25 60.13
C GLU A 953 0.31 -105.05 60.02
N PHE A 954 1.30 -104.93 60.92
CA PHE A 954 2.31 -103.86 60.81
C PHE A 954 3.20 -103.96 59.58
N LEU A 955 3.49 -105.18 59.12
CA LEU A 955 4.31 -105.39 57.94
C LEU A 955 3.52 -105.05 56.66
N GLU A 956 2.25 -105.44 56.61
CA GLU A 956 1.30 -105.07 55.55
C GLU A 956 1.20 -103.54 55.43
N PHE A 957 1.02 -102.83 56.54
CA PHE A 957 1.02 -101.35 56.54
C PHE A 957 2.34 -100.74 56.03
N ALA A 958 3.48 -101.36 56.34
CA ALA A 958 4.78 -100.85 55.90
C ALA A 958 5.01 -101.09 54.39
N VAL A 959 4.61 -102.26 53.87
CA VAL A 959 4.66 -102.59 52.44
C VAL A 959 3.77 -101.61 51.67
N ASP A 960 2.52 -101.45 52.11
CA ASP A 960 1.57 -100.48 51.54
C ASP A 960 2.16 -99.06 51.53
N GLY A 961 2.68 -98.60 52.68
CA GLY A 961 3.31 -97.28 52.79
C GLY A 961 4.47 -97.06 51.81
N ALA A 962 5.27 -98.10 51.54
CA ALA A 962 6.39 -98.03 50.61
C ALA A 962 5.95 -98.03 49.14
N ASP A 963 4.98 -98.86 48.77
CA ASP A 963 4.43 -98.89 47.41
C ASP A 963 3.72 -97.56 47.08
N ARG A 964 3.04 -96.95 48.04
CA ARG A 964 2.40 -95.64 47.88
C ARG A 964 3.35 -94.50 47.63
N MET A 965 4.46 -94.45 48.36
CA MET A 965 5.49 -93.44 48.09
C MET A 965 6.05 -93.58 46.66
N ARG A 966 6.08 -94.82 46.12
CA ARG A 966 6.61 -95.07 44.78
C ARG A 966 5.63 -94.52 43.75
N GLU A 967 4.35 -94.83 43.91
CA GLU A 967 3.29 -94.31 43.05
C GLU A 967 3.18 -92.78 43.10
N MET A 968 3.36 -92.15 44.27
CA MET A 968 3.37 -90.69 44.39
C MET A 968 4.55 -90.05 43.63
N ILE A 969 5.74 -90.65 43.70
CA ILE A 969 6.91 -90.14 42.96
C ILE A 969 6.73 -90.36 41.45
N ASP A 970 6.23 -91.52 41.04
CA ASP A 970 5.96 -91.84 39.64
C ASP A 970 4.92 -90.89 39.04
N ALA A 971 3.86 -90.58 39.79
CA ALA A 971 2.82 -89.65 39.36
C ALA A 971 3.30 -88.20 39.30
N LEU A 972 4.16 -87.75 40.23
CA LEU A 972 4.79 -86.42 40.16
C LEU A 972 5.75 -86.31 38.96
N LEU A 973 6.47 -87.39 38.65
CA LEU A 973 7.29 -87.48 37.45
C LEU A 973 6.45 -87.45 36.16
N ALA A 974 5.29 -88.11 36.15
CA ALA A 974 4.37 -88.04 35.01
C ALA A 974 3.87 -86.60 34.81
N TYR A 975 3.47 -85.92 35.88
CA TYR A 975 2.98 -84.53 35.86
C TYR A 975 4.01 -83.55 35.28
N SER A 976 5.27 -83.60 35.74
CA SER A 976 6.36 -82.73 35.23
C SER A 976 6.76 -82.99 33.77
N ARG A 977 6.43 -84.16 33.19
CA ARG A 977 6.86 -84.56 31.85
C ARG A 977 5.85 -84.29 30.75
N VAL A 978 4.65 -83.83 31.08
CA VAL A 978 3.55 -83.62 30.11
C VAL A 978 3.98 -82.71 28.96
N GLU A 979 4.72 -81.63 29.24
CA GLU A 979 5.21 -80.68 28.22
C GLU A 979 6.50 -81.14 27.51
N THR A 980 7.46 -81.75 28.22
CA THR A 980 8.82 -82.02 27.73
C THR A 980 9.00 -83.31 26.93
N ARG A 981 8.07 -84.28 27.02
CA ARG A 981 8.18 -85.60 26.34
C ARG A 981 6.91 -86.07 25.64
N GLY A 982 5.87 -85.25 25.56
CA GLY A 982 4.69 -85.61 24.79
C GLY A 982 5.00 -85.64 23.30
N ASP A 983 4.40 -86.58 22.58
CA ASP A 983 4.50 -86.67 21.12
C ASP A 983 3.81 -85.43 20.49
N PRO A 984 4.12 -85.11 19.21
CA PRO A 984 3.41 -84.08 18.47
C PRO A 984 1.88 -84.34 18.46
N LEU A 985 1.09 -83.26 18.53
CA LEU A 985 -0.37 -83.39 18.50
C LEU A 985 -0.85 -83.75 17.08
N GLU A 986 -1.24 -85.00 16.87
CA GLU A 986 -1.64 -85.55 15.58
C GLU A 986 -3.15 -85.88 15.53
N PRO A 987 -3.75 -86.11 14.34
CA PRO A 987 -5.13 -86.58 14.25
C PRO A 987 -5.34 -87.97 14.88
N VAL A 988 -5.91 -88.01 16.09
CA VAL A 988 -6.21 -89.23 16.85
C VAL A 988 -7.70 -89.55 16.78
N ALA A 989 -8.04 -90.81 16.51
CA ALA A 989 -9.40 -91.31 16.63
C ALA A 989 -9.69 -91.67 18.08
N LEU A 990 -10.57 -90.91 18.74
CA LEU A 990 -10.90 -91.15 20.15
C LEU A 990 -11.57 -92.51 20.37
N GLU A 991 -12.30 -93.01 19.37
CA GLU A 991 -12.89 -94.35 19.39
C GLU A 991 -11.83 -95.45 19.64
N ASP A 992 -10.68 -95.36 18.96
CA ASP A 992 -9.59 -96.34 19.09
C ASP A 992 -8.90 -96.24 20.47
N VAL A 993 -8.77 -95.01 20.98
CA VAL A 993 -8.21 -94.75 22.32
C VAL A 993 -9.14 -95.32 23.40
N PHE A 994 -10.44 -95.02 23.31
CA PHE A 994 -11.45 -95.47 24.26
C PHE A 994 -11.54 -97.00 24.30
N GLU A 995 -11.60 -97.67 23.15
CA GLU A 995 -11.70 -99.14 23.11
C GLU A 995 -10.43 -99.79 23.67
N SER A 996 -9.25 -99.21 23.44
CA SER A 996 -8.02 -99.70 24.05
C SER A 996 -8.00 -99.53 25.57
N VAL A 997 -8.48 -98.41 26.10
CA VAL A 997 -8.59 -98.22 27.57
C VAL A 997 -9.59 -99.19 28.17
N ARG A 998 -10.70 -99.45 27.47
CA ARG A 998 -11.69 -100.45 27.89
C ARG A 998 -11.10 -101.86 27.95
N GLU A 999 -10.20 -102.20 27.03
CA GLU A 999 -9.45 -103.47 27.07
C GLU A 999 -8.44 -103.49 28.24
N ASP A 1000 -7.74 -102.37 28.48
CA ASP A 1000 -6.80 -102.24 29.60
C ASP A 1000 -7.50 -102.39 30.97
N LEU A 1001 -8.74 -101.90 31.10
CA LEU A 1001 -9.57 -101.98 32.32
C LEU A 1001 -10.42 -103.25 32.41
N ARG A 1002 -10.26 -104.21 31.50
CA ARG A 1002 -11.14 -105.38 31.38
C ARG A 1002 -11.29 -106.18 32.69
N MET A 1003 -10.21 -106.39 33.43
CA MET A 1003 -10.29 -107.13 34.70
C MET A 1003 -11.12 -106.38 35.73
N GLN A 1004 -10.90 -105.07 35.89
CA GLN A 1004 -11.69 -104.24 36.81
C GLN A 1004 -13.18 -104.23 36.41
N ILE A 1005 -13.47 -104.17 35.12
CA ILE A 1005 -14.85 -104.21 34.59
C ILE A 1005 -15.53 -105.55 34.93
N GLU A 1006 -14.82 -106.67 34.75
CA GLU A 1006 -15.33 -108.02 35.07
C GLU A 1006 -15.50 -108.23 36.58
N GLU A 1007 -14.61 -107.69 37.41
CA GLU A 1007 -14.67 -107.82 38.89
C GLU A 1007 -15.77 -106.96 39.53
N SER A 1008 -16.07 -105.80 38.95
CA SER A 1008 -17.06 -104.84 39.47
C SER A 1008 -18.43 -104.94 38.80
N ASP A 1009 -18.63 -105.86 37.84
CA ASP A 1009 -19.83 -105.94 36.99
C ASP A 1009 -20.17 -104.58 36.31
N THR A 1010 -19.14 -103.81 35.94
CA THR A 1010 -19.30 -102.46 35.35
C THR A 1010 -19.90 -102.50 33.94
N THR A 1011 -20.84 -101.61 33.67
CA THR A 1011 -21.33 -101.33 32.30
C THR A 1011 -20.77 -100.00 31.78
N ILE A 1012 -19.80 -100.07 30.85
CA ILE A 1012 -19.28 -98.89 30.14
C ILE A 1012 -19.89 -98.83 28.74
N THR A 1013 -20.48 -97.69 28.39
CA THR A 1013 -21.05 -97.40 27.07
C THR A 1013 -20.50 -96.09 26.53
N ALA A 1014 -20.46 -95.93 25.20
CA ALA A 1014 -20.06 -94.68 24.56
C ALA A 1014 -20.93 -94.39 23.34
N ASP A 1015 -21.20 -93.12 23.11
CA ASP A 1015 -21.67 -92.61 21.81
C ASP A 1015 -20.51 -92.50 20.81
N SER A 1016 -20.78 -92.09 19.56
CA SER A 1016 -19.73 -91.97 18.54
C SER A 1016 -18.69 -90.91 18.92
N LEU A 1017 -17.43 -91.33 19.06
CA LEU A 1017 -16.31 -90.48 19.46
C LEU A 1017 -15.54 -89.93 18.23
N PRO A 1018 -15.39 -88.59 18.11
CA PRO A 1018 -14.80 -87.97 16.92
C PRO A 1018 -13.27 -88.10 16.87
N ARG A 1019 -12.70 -87.71 15.73
CA ARG A 1019 -11.24 -87.49 15.61
C ARG A 1019 -10.87 -86.10 16.15
N VAL A 1020 -9.83 -86.05 16.98
CA VAL A 1020 -9.30 -84.84 17.62
C VAL A 1020 -7.81 -84.69 17.33
N ARG A 1021 -7.25 -83.49 17.48
CA ARG A 1021 -5.78 -83.32 17.52
C ARG A 1021 -5.28 -83.58 18.93
N GLY A 1022 -4.37 -84.54 19.07
CA GLY A 1022 -3.76 -84.81 20.36
C GLY A 1022 -2.67 -85.87 20.34
N ASP A 1023 -2.07 -86.09 21.48
CA ASP A 1023 -1.16 -87.19 21.75
C ASP A 1023 -1.97 -88.40 22.21
N ALA A 1024 -1.96 -89.48 21.43
CA ALA A 1024 -2.77 -90.67 21.70
C ALA A 1024 -2.43 -91.33 23.05
N SER A 1025 -1.18 -91.25 23.51
CA SER A 1025 -0.75 -91.84 24.78
C SER A 1025 -1.26 -91.02 25.97
N GLN A 1026 -1.23 -89.69 25.87
CA GLN A 1026 -1.73 -88.80 26.91
C GLN A 1026 -3.26 -88.79 26.97
N LEU A 1027 -3.95 -88.80 25.82
CA LEU A 1027 -5.41 -88.93 25.78
C LEU A 1027 -5.89 -90.28 26.33
N ARG A 1028 -5.15 -91.37 26.04
CA ARG A 1028 -5.38 -92.68 26.69
C ARG A 1028 -5.30 -92.56 28.21
N GLN A 1029 -4.31 -91.84 28.73
CA GLN A 1029 -4.13 -91.63 30.16
C GLN A 1029 -5.28 -90.84 30.80
N VAL A 1030 -5.80 -89.81 30.12
CA VAL A 1030 -7.01 -89.08 30.56
C VAL A 1030 -8.21 -90.03 30.66
N PHE A 1031 -8.50 -90.79 29.61
CA PHE A 1031 -9.60 -91.76 29.63
C PHE A 1031 -9.41 -92.84 30.70
N GLN A 1032 -8.19 -93.36 30.86
CA GLN A 1032 -7.90 -94.38 31.87
C GLN A 1032 -8.14 -93.84 33.28
N ASN A 1033 -7.68 -92.62 33.58
CA ASN A 1033 -7.88 -92.01 34.90
C ASN A 1033 -9.36 -91.74 35.18
N LEU A 1034 -10.09 -91.15 34.22
CA LEU A 1034 -11.52 -90.84 34.40
C LEU A 1034 -12.38 -92.11 34.51
N LEU A 1035 -12.14 -93.13 33.68
CA LEU A 1035 -12.88 -94.39 33.73
C LEU A 1035 -12.54 -95.22 34.97
N SER A 1036 -11.26 -95.26 35.37
CA SER A 1036 -10.85 -95.94 36.61
C SER A 1036 -11.47 -95.26 37.84
N ASN A 1037 -11.52 -93.93 37.87
CA ASN A 1037 -12.22 -93.20 38.94
C ASN A 1037 -13.71 -93.53 38.97
N ALA A 1038 -14.38 -93.54 37.80
CA ALA A 1038 -15.80 -93.87 37.70
C ALA A 1038 -16.12 -95.30 38.19
N ILE A 1039 -15.22 -96.27 37.98
CA ILE A 1039 -15.36 -97.64 38.50
C ILE A 1039 -15.13 -97.66 40.02
N THR A 1040 -14.09 -96.98 40.47
CA THR A 1040 -13.65 -96.99 41.88
C THR A 1040 -14.66 -96.34 42.81
N TYR A 1041 -15.26 -95.22 42.41
CA TYR A 1041 -16.15 -94.40 43.24
C TYR A 1041 -17.65 -94.62 42.96
N SER A 1042 -18.01 -95.84 42.60
CA SER A 1042 -19.35 -96.25 42.18
C SER A 1042 -20.34 -96.56 43.32
N GLY A 1043 -19.86 -96.70 44.55
CA GLY A 1043 -20.67 -97.06 45.71
C GLY A 1043 -21.03 -98.57 45.76
N ASP A 1044 -22.20 -98.90 46.34
CA ASP A 1044 -22.65 -100.30 46.52
C ASP A 1044 -23.31 -100.91 45.27
N GLU A 1045 -23.58 -100.11 44.22
CA GLU A 1045 -24.26 -100.56 42.99
C GLU A 1045 -23.26 -100.84 41.85
N PRO A 1046 -23.56 -101.76 40.91
CA PRO A 1046 -22.69 -102.02 39.77
C PRO A 1046 -22.45 -100.74 38.94
N PRO A 1047 -21.18 -100.37 38.65
CA PRO A 1047 -20.88 -99.07 38.06
C PRO A 1047 -21.46 -98.93 36.67
N ARG A 1048 -22.05 -97.77 36.37
CA ARG A 1048 -22.52 -97.44 35.02
C ARG A 1048 -21.84 -96.17 34.54
N VAL A 1049 -21.11 -96.29 33.44
CA VAL A 1049 -20.33 -95.20 32.87
C VAL A 1049 -20.76 -94.98 31.43
N HIS A 1050 -21.03 -93.73 31.07
CA HIS A 1050 -21.41 -93.34 29.73
C HIS A 1050 -20.51 -92.22 29.22
N VAL A 1051 -19.89 -92.43 28.05
CA VAL A 1051 -19.00 -91.44 27.42
C VAL A 1051 -19.71 -90.80 26.22
N THR A 1052 -19.79 -89.48 26.21
CA THR A 1052 -20.36 -88.70 25.12
C THR A 1052 -19.33 -87.74 24.53
N ALA A 1053 -19.50 -87.37 23.26
CA ALA A 1053 -18.69 -86.34 22.63
C ALA A 1053 -19.58 -85.40 21.80
N GLU A 1054 -19.57 -84.12 22.14
CA GLU A 1054 -20.38 -83.10 21.48
C GLU A 1054 -19.51 -81.98 20.92
N ARG A 1055 -19.82 -81.52 19.70
CA ARG A 1055 -19.15 -80.33 19.16
C ARG A 1055 -19.73 -79.06 19.79
N ARG A 1056 -18.88 -78.28 20.45
CA ARG A 1056 -19.22 -76.98 21.02
C ARG A 1056 -18.39 -75.90 20.33
N GLY A 1057 -18.97 -75.26 19.31
CA GLY A 1057 -18.30 -74.23 18.54
C GLY A 1057 -17.17 -74.79 17.65
N ARG A 1058 -15.92 -74.38 17.92
CA ARG A 1058 -14.72 -74.87 17.22
C ARG A 1058 -14.08 -76.08 17.89
N ASP A 1059 -14.57 -76.48 19.06
CA ASP A 1059 -13.98 -77.52 19.91
C ASP A 1059 -14.94 -78.71 20.10
N VAL A 1060 -14.40 -79.82 20.59
CA VAL A 1060 -15.13 -81.03 20.97
C VAL A 1060 -15.10 -81.14 22.49
N VAL A 1061 -16.27 -81.22 23.11
CA VAL A 1061 -16.43 -81.55 24.53
C VAL A 1061 -16.60 -83.05 24.63
N VAL A 1062 -15.69 -83.72 25.33
CA VAL A 1062 -15.83 -85.12 25.71
C VAL A 1062 -16.28 -85.17 27.17
N SER A 1063 -17.33 -85.91 27.46
CA SER A 1063 -17.88 -86.05 28.81
C SER A 1063 -17.91 -87.51 29.23
N VAL A 1064 -17.38 -87.82 30.40
CA VAL A 1064 -17.43 -89.12 31.06
C VAL A 1064 -18.38 -88.99 32.24
N ARG A 1065 -19.56 -89.62 32.13
CA ARG A 1065 -20.60 -89.60 33.17
C ARG A 1065 -20.67 -90.93 33.89
N ASP A 1066 -20.67 -90.88 35.23
CA ASP A 1066 -20.90 -92.03 36.10
C ASP A 1066 -22.17 -91.86 36.95
N GLU A 1067 -22.63 -92.95 37.58
CA GLU A 1067 -23.72 -92.99 38.56
C GLU A 1067 -23.18 -93.25 39.99
N GLY A 1068 -21.95 -92.80 40.26
CA GLY A 1068 -21.26 -93.05 41.52
C GLY A 1068 -21.68 -92.16 42.69
N ILE A 1069 -20.82 -92.08 43.71
CA ILE A 1069 -21.12 -91.41 45.00
C ILE A 1069 -21.29 -89.89 44.90
N GLY A 1070 -20.89 -89.26 43.80
CA GLY A 1070 -20.94 -87.80 43.61
C GLY A 1070 -19.92 -87.02 44.46
N ILE A 1071 -19.75 -85.74 44.16
CA ILE A 1071 -18.74 -84.84 44.75
C ILE A 1071 -19.43 -83.58 45.28
N ASP A 1072 -19.14 -83.19 46.53
CA ASP A 1072 -19.66 -81.96 47.12
C ASP A 1072 -19.19 -80.73 46.32
N PRO A 1073 -20.08 -79.79 45.94
CA PRO A 1073 -19.71 -78.59 45.19
C PRO A 1073 -18.58 -77.77 45.79
N ASP A 1074 -18.45 -77.73 47.13
CA ASP A 1074 -17.38 -77.00 47.81
C ASP A 1074 -16.00 -77.68 47.66
N GLU A 1075 -15.99 -78.94 47.19
CA GLU A 1075 -14.78 -79.76 47.01
C GLU A 1075 -14.36 -79.93 45.55
N GLN A 1076 -15.19 -79.51 44.59
CA GLN A 1076 -14.98 -79.73 43.14
C GLN A 1076 -13.74 -79.03 42.58
N ASP A 1077 -13.39 -77.83 43.06
CA ASP A 1077 -12.16 -77.13 42.62
C ASP A 1077 -10.89 -77.84 43.12
N ARG A 1078 -10.98 -78.49 44.29
CA ARG A 1078 -9.83 -79.11 44.96
C ARG A 1078 -9.46 -80.48 44.41
N ILE A 1079 -10.33 -81.13 43.64
CA ILE A 1079 -10.04 -82.46 43.09
C ILE A 1079 -8.94 -82.45 42.03
N PHE A 1080 -8.66 -81.27 41.45
CA PHE A 1080 -7.58 -81.06 40.49
C PHE A 1080 -6.26 -80.62 41.16
N ASP A 1081 -6.26 -80.32 42.47
CA ASP A 1081 -5.05 -79.99 43.21
C ASP A 1081 -4.13 -81.22 43.40
N ILE A 1082 -2.82 -81.01 43.30
CA ILE A 1082 -1.83 -82.07 43.46
C ILE A 1082 -1.82 -82.56 44.92
N PHE A 1083 -2.05 -83.86 45.11
CA PHE A 1083 -2.08 -84.58 46.41
C PHE A 1083 -3.32 -84.41 47.27
N ASP A 1084 -4.35 -83.69 46.81
CA ASP A 1084 -5.60 -83.54 47.56
C ASP A 1084 -6.54 -84.74 47.29
N ARG A 1085 -7.25 -85.21 48.34
CA ARG A 1085 -8.20 -86.35 48.29
C ARG A 1085 -9.42 -86.07 49.16
N LEU A 1086 -10.60 -86.47 48.69
CA LEU A 1086 -11.87 -86.25 49.40
C LEU A 1086 -12.23 -87.40 50.36
N HIS A 1087 -11.81 -88.63 50.05
CA HIS A 1087 -12.09 -89.81 50.89
C HIS A 1087 -10.85 -90.34 51.61
N SER A 1088 -11.09 -90.96 52.76
CA SER A 1088 -10.04 -91.57 53.56
C SER A 1088 -9.48 -92.83 52.88
N ARG A 1089 -8.21 -93.14 53.16
CA ARG A 1089 -7.50 -94.28 52.55
C ARG A 1089 -8.05 -95.65 52.94
N GLU A 1090 -8.83 -95.73 54.02
CA GLU A 1090 -9.53 -96.96 54.43
C GLU A 1090 -10.75 -97.24 53.54
N GLU A 1091 -11.20 -96.24 52.76
CA GLU A 1091 -12.42 -96.27 51.97
C GLU A 1091 -12.13 -96.46 50.47
N TYR A 1092 -11.09 -95.83 49.91
CA TYR A 1092 -10.68 -95.97 48.50
C TYR A 1092 -9.16 -95.77 48.27
N ASP A 1093 -8.57 -96.55 47.36
CA ASP A 1093 -7.16 -96.48 46.95
C ASP A 1093 -6.88 -95.44 45.84
N GLY A 1094 -5.66 -94.89 45.80
CA GLY A 1094 -5.21 -93.95 44.76
C GLY A 1094 -4.04 -93.07 45.19
N THR A 1095 -3.49 -92.24 44.29
CA THR A 1095 -2.37 -91.30 44.58
C THR A 1095 -2.80 -89.86 44.87
N GLY A 1096 -3.95 -89.42 44.34
CA GLY A 1096 -4.41 -88.02 44.40
C GLY A 1096 -3.75 -87.10 43.36
N ILE A 1097 -3.16 -87.66 42.29
CA ILE A 1097 -2.54 -86.89 41.20
C ILE A 1097 -3.29 -87.09 39.87
N GLY A 1098 -4.12 -88.14 39.75
CA GLY A 1098 -4.72 -88.55 38.49
C GLY A 1098 -5.53 -87.46 37.79
N LEU A 1099 -6.33 -86.69 38.53
CA LEU A 1099 -7.15 -85.59 37.99
C LEU A 1099 -6.32 -84.34 37.67
N ALA A 1100 -5.38 -83.96 38.55
CA ALA A 1100 -4.39 -82.90 38.28
C ALA A 1100 -3.58 -83.18 36.99
N LEU A 1101 -3.24 -84.45 36.75
CA LEU A 1101 -2.57 -84.89 35.53
C LEU A 1101 -3.49 -84.77 34.30
N CYS A 1102 -4.78 -85.07 34.44
CA CYS A 1102 -5.75 -84.88 33.36
C CYS A 1102 -5.88 -83.41 32.98
N GLU A 1103 -5.96 -82.51 33.97
CA GLU A 1103 -5.99 -81.06 33.75
C GLU A 1103 -4.74 -80.61 32.98
N ARG A 1104 -3.55 -80.97 33.45
CA ARG A 1104 -2.29 -80.60 32.78
C ARG A 1104 -2.20 -81.12 31.35
N ILE A 1105 -2.68 -82.34 31.09
CA ILE A 1105 -2.73 -82.91 29.74
C ILE A 1105 -3.71 -82.12 28.86
N VAL A 1106 -4.90 -81.81 29.36
CA VAL A 1106 -5.93 -81.09 28.62
C VAL A 1106 -5.49 -79.66 28.31
N GLU A 1107 -4.85 -78.97 29.26
CA GLU A 1107 -4.23 -77.65 29.06
C GLU A 1107 -3.18 -77.67 27.94
N ARG A 1108 -2.29 -78.69 27.92
CA ARG A 1108 -1.31 -78.88 26.83
C ARG A 1108 -1.99 -79.03 25.47
N HIS A 1109 -3.18 -79.60 25.43
CA HIS A 1109 -3.97 -79.74 24.20
C HIS A 1109 -4.80 -78.50 23.86
N GLY A 1110 -4.62 -77.39 24.61
CA GLY A 1110 -5.33 -76.13 24.43
C GLY A 1110 -6.78 -76.17 24.89
N GLY A 1111 -7.12 -77.12 25.76
CA GLY A 1111 -8.46 -77.30 26.33
C GLY A 1111 -8.54 -76.97 27.81
N GLU A 1112 -9.73 -77.14 28.36
CA GLU A 1112 -10.06 -77.01 29.79
C GLU A 1112 -10.82 -78.26 30.23
N ILE A 1113 -10.65 -78.70 31.48
CA ILE A 1113 -11.38 -79.80 32.12
C ILE A 1113 -12.19 -79.26 33.29
N TRP A 1114 -13.40 -79.77 33.49
CA TRP A 1114 -14.27 -79.43 34.62
C TRP A 1114 -15.13 -80.62 35.02
N VAL A 1115 -15.79 -80.52 36.17
CA VAL A 1115 -16.71 -81.53 36.68
C VAL A 1115 -18.07 -80.90 36.99
N ASP A 1116 -19.14 -81.63 36.69
CA ASP A 1116 -20.49 -81.35 37.16
C ASP A 1116 -20.93 -82.54 38.01
N SER A 1117 -21.12 -82.35 39.32
CA SER A 1117 -21.43 -83.44 40.25
C SER A 1117 -22.33 -82.98 41.41
N GLU A 1118 -23.18 -83.88 41.91
CA GLU A 1118 -23.97 -83.68 43.12
C GLU A 1118 -23.85 -84.94 44.00
N PRO A 1119 -23.71 -84.83 45.34
CA PRO A 1119 -23.58 -85.99 46.22
C PRO A 1119 -24.75 -86.98 46.07
N GLY A 1120 -24.42 -88.22 45.72
CA GLY A 1120 -25.36 -89.33 45.53
C GLY A 1120 -25.98 -89.46 44.14
N ASP A 1121 -25.69 -88.54 43.20
CA ASP A 1121 -26.25 -88.52 41.84
C ASP A 1121 -25.18 -88.74 40.73
N GLY A 1122 -23.98 -89.20 41.10
CA GLY A 1122 -22.85 -89.44 40.19
C GLY A 1122 -22.12 -88.17 39.76
N SER A 1123 -21.08 -88.33 38.95
CA SER A 1123 -20.26 -87.23 38.44
C SER A 1123 -20.18 -87.22 36.91
N THR A 1124 -20.08 -86.03 36.32
CA THR A 1124 -19.79 -85.85 34.88
C THR A 1124 -18.52 -85.04 34.71
N PHE A 1125 -17.43 -85.69 34.33
CA PHE A 1125 -16.16 -85.02 33.99
C PHE A 1125 -16.15 -84.67 32.51
N SER A 1126 -15.97 -83.39 32.19
CA SER A 1126 -15.98 -82.90 30.81
C SER A 1126 -14.69 -82.18 30.47
N PHE A 1127 -14.17 -82.39 29.26
CA PHE A 1127 -12.96 -81.70 28.79
C PHE A 1127 -13.02 -81.32 27.31
N LEU A 1128 -12.33 -80.23 26.96
CA LEU A 1128 -12.27 -79.67 25.61
C LEU A 1128 -11.06 -80.19 24.83
N LEU A 1129 -11.27 -80.53 23.55
CA LEU A 1129 -10.21 -80.85 22.60
C LEU A 1129 -10.48 -80.22 21.23
N GLN A 1130 -9.42 -79.89 20.50
CA GLN A 1130 -9.55 -79.38 19.14
C GLN A 1130 -9.88 -80.51 18.15
N PRO A 1131 -10.88 -80.35 17.24
CA PRO A 1131 -11.20 -81.35 16.24
C PRO A 1131 -10.05 -81.51 15.24
N ALA A 1132 -9.76 -82.75 14.84
CA ALA A 1132 -8.87 -82.97 13.71
C ALA A 1132 -9.58 -82.49 12.44
N ALA A 1133 -8.97 -81.54 11.72
CA ALA A 1133 -9.46 -81.12 10.42
C ALA A 1133 -9.67 -82.37 9.53
N ALA A 1134 -10.87 -82.51 8.96
CA ALA A 1134 -11.16 -83.60 8.04
C ALA A 1134 -10.21 -83.49 6.85
N GLY A 1135 -9.19 -84.35 6.81
CA GLY A 1135 -8.27 -84.41 5.68
C GLY A 1135 -9.08 -84.74 4.42
N SER A 1136 -9.18 -83.77 3.51
CA SER A 1136 -9.46 -84.04 2.11
C SER A 1136 -8.38 -85.00 1.60
N SER A 1137 -8.80 -86.17 1.15
CA SER A 1137 -7.96 -87.08 0.38
C SER A 1137 -7.60 -86.46 -0.97
#